data_AF-A0A8J6HLG0-F1
#
_entry.id   AF-A0A8J6HLG0-F1
#
_cell.length_a   1.000
_cell.length_b   1.000
_cell.length_c   1.000
_cell.angle_alpha   90.00
_cell.angle_beta   90.00
_cell.angle_gamma   90.00
#
_symmetry.space_group_name_H-M   'P 1'
#
loop_
_entity.id
_entity.type
_entity.pdbx_description
1 polymer ?
#
loop_
_entity_poly.entity_id
_entity_poly.type
_entity_poly.pdbx_seq_one_letter_code
_entity_poly.pdbx_strand_id
1 'polypeptide(L)'
;MEESRIDYVVVCDSTISKSEFLNYIVKFIQYLESRGLKVEIKRGNIKENIYLVINLPPRAIRHFALVYRINIHNPGHTVIPVSTINLFGFKCFQTALSHNRDIFTRRGKITNLERIQIAHEILKTAKFGNGEDQYGIQKLISLRAVKTAYPLHDGECGDEFDGGYQIPQNDRQVLLKYWANFSLWYKEQPLNLIAKYFGTEVAFYFAWLGFYNRMLIPAAIVGIICSVFSIIQLRVIDQERVDDICTSHLVMCPICHSSDNCIYTPLNISCESAKLAVGIVVIFVFGVIMYRITMAALIRTSDFKPLHIHSTFLLTATSACLQVIFIKIFGRFYSEMSEWLTNLENPRTQSEFDNSVMYKRYFLGFANNYASLFYIAFMKSRFYSPDQDPALISVDTDLCDPTGCLMSLCVQLSFLMLLKSLTGNILTLTVPKIITGFRQTKETDAPEAQWESEYRLYPAGRYLLTTEFVEMIIQYGFVTFFVAAFPLAPLCALLNNWLELRLDAYKLVTRYRRPVPKQQSGIGAWNDILGIITHLSVATNAFVLAFTSDFVVRQIYIYQHGGSLDGYINSTLSSKTIFNDHSRFTNSKQPVYDMRDHNAEITPEARINPINNSSLCYYKGLRFPPDHPKKYQLTPSFWYEMGMRLVCVIVFEHIIMLTNGIVSYFIPQMPQSVKETLHYERTKDRELQMKIKNDNLAKVRHRRTKLKINRSEYTTANMV
;
A
#
# COMPACT_ATOMS: atom_id res chain seq x y z
N MET A 1 -42.77 -14.94 -16.90
CA MET A 1 -41.61 -15.66 -17.46
C MET A 1 -40.37 -14.90 -16.98
N GLU A 2 -39.70 -15.38 -15.93
CA GLU A 2 -38.40 -14.79 -15.53
C GLU A 2 -37.39 -15.20 -16.60
N GLU A 3 -36.81 -14.24 -17.33
CA GLU A 3 -35.66 -14.48 -18.21
C GLU A 3 -34.59 -15.27 -17.46
N SER A 4 -34.03 -16.28 -18.12
CA SER A 4 -32.99 -17.14 -17.57
C SER A 4 -31.69 -16.36 -17.37
N ARG A 5 -31.60 -15.65 -16.25
CA ARG A 5 -30.39 -14.93 -15.84
C ARG A 5 -29.17 -15.85 -15.71
N ILE A 6 -28.02 -15.38 -16.18
CA ILE A 6 -26.73 -16.04 -16.01
C ILE A 6 -26.11 -15.63 -14.67
N ASP A 7 -25.78 -16.60 -13.82
CA ASP A 7 -25.18 -16.35 -12.51
C ASP A 7 -23.66 -16.62 -12.51
N TYR A 8 -23.18 -17.57 -13.32
CA TYR A 8 -21.78 -17.97 -13.38
C TYR A 8 -21.38 -18.45 -14.77
N VAL A 9 -20.11 -18.26 -15.16
CA VAL A 9 -19.57 -18.72 -16.43
C VAL A 9 -18.30 -19.53 -16.18
N VAL A 10 -18.21 -20.70 -16.82
CA VAL A 10 -17.01 -21.55 -16.84
C VAL A 10 -16.50 -21.63 -18.27
N VAL A 11 -15.22 -21.34 -18.47
CA VAL A 11 -14.60 -21.31 -19.80
C VAL A 11 -13.69 -22.52 -20.00
N CYS A 12 -13.97 -23.27 -21.05
CA CYS A 12 -13.22 -24.45 -21.47
C CYS A 12 -12.53 -24.21 -22.82
N ASP A 13 -11.40 -24.88 -23.06
CA ASP A 13 -10.74 -24.85 -24.36
C ASP A 13 -11.52 -25.65 -25.42
N SER A 14 -11.43 -25.24 -26.68
CA SER A 14 -12.06 -25.94 -27.81
C SER A 14 -11.40 -27.30 -28.08
N THR A 15 -10.09 -27.37 -27.82
CA THR A 15 -9.24 -28.55 -27.99
C THR A 15 -9.59 -29.69 -27.03
N ILE A 16 -10.30 -29.40 -25.95
CA ILE A 16 -10.70 -30.39 -24.94
C ILE A 16 -11.68 -31.43 -25.49
N SER A 17 -12.43 -31.11 -26.56
CA SER A 17 -13.34 -32.07 -27.19
C SER A 17 -12.64 -33.35 -27.68
N LYS A 18 -11.30 -33.33 -27.79
CA LYS A 18 -10.45 -34.45 -28.21
C LYS A 18 -9.68 -35.14 -27.08
N SER A 19 -9.93 -34.79 -25.81
CA SER A 19 -9.08 -35.19 -24.67
C SER A 19 -9.83 -36.04 -23.62
N GLU A 20 -9.09 -36.81 -22.82
CA GLU A 20 -9.61 -37.56 -21.67
C GLU A 20 -10.35 -36.67 -20.63
N PHE A 21 -10.02 -35.37 -20.60
CA PHE A 21 -10.64 -34.38 -19.72
C PHE A 21 -12.11 -34.08 -20.06
N LEU A 22 -12.58 -34.44 -21.26
CA LEU A 22 -13.98 -34.30 -21.64
C LEU A 22 -14.90 -35.07 -20.69
N ASN A 23 -14.48 -36.27 -20.26
CA ASN A 23 -15.26 -37.10 -19.33
C ASN A 23 -15.44 -36.39 -17.97
N TYR A 24 -14.40 -35.70 -17.48
CA TYR A 24 -14.51 -34.92 -16.24
C TYR A 24 -15.49 -33.76 -16.37
N ILE A 25 -15.49 -33.05 -17.50
CA ILE A 25 -16.43 -31.95 -17.75
C ILE A 25 -17.86 -32.48 -17.85
N VAL A 26 -18.08 -33.59 -18.55
CA VAL A 26 -19.42 -34.21 -18.66
C VAL A 26 -19.94 -34.62 -17.29
N LYS A 27 -19.12 -35.32 -16.48
CA LYS A 27 -19.49 -35.68 -15.10
C LYS A 27 -19.76 -34.45 -14.22
N PHE A 28 -18.97 -33.39 -14.40
CA PHE A 28 -19.16 -32.13 -13.71
C PHE A 28 -20.51 -31.48 -14.06
N ILE A 29 -20.86 -31.42 -15.35
CA ILE A 29 -22.16 -30.89 -15.82
C ILE A 29 -23.30 -31.73 -15.26
N GLN A 30 -23.22 -33.07 -15.36
CA GLN A 30 -24.23 -33.99 -14.81
C GLN A 30 -24.40 -33.79 -13.30
N TYR A 31 -23.31 -33.55 -12.55
CA TYR A 31 -23.40 -33.24 -11.13
C TYR A 31 -24.16 -31.93 -10.89
N LEU A 32 -23.88 -30.86 -11.62
CA LEU A 32 -24.58 -29.58 -11.47
C LEU A 32 -26.06 -29.70 -11.81
N GLU A 33 -26.40 -30.42 -12.88
CA GLU A 33 -27.79 -30.67 -13.28
C GLU A 33 -28.53 -31.53 -12.24
N SER A 34 -27.87 -32.54 -11.66
CA SER A 34 -28.43 -33.36 -10.57
C SER A 34 -28.75 -32.55 -9.31
N ARG A 35 -28.05 -31.44 -9.09
CA ARG A 35 -28.30 -30.47 -8.01
C ARG A 35 -29.36 -29.42 -8.39
N GLY A 36 -29.93 -29.50 -9.59
CA GLY A 36 -31.00 -28.64 -10.07
C GLY A 36 -30.51 -27.31 -10.65
N LEU A 37 -29.24 -27.18 -11.03
CA LEU A 37 -28.75 -26.04 -11.80
C LEU A 37 -29.04 -26.26 -13.29
N LYS A 38 -29.30 -25.19 -14.01
CA LYS A 38 -29.40 -25.23 -15.48
C LYS A 38 -28.06 -24.83 -16.07
N VAL A 39 -27.50 -25.69 -16.92
CA VAL A 39 -26.23 -25.44 -17.61
C VAL A 39 -26.50 -25.38 -19.11
N GLU A 40 -26.17 -24.25 -19.73
CA GLU A 40 -26.24 -24.06 -21.18
C GLU A 40 -24.83 -24.05 -21.76
N ILE A 41 -24.59 -24.83 -22.81
CA ILE A 41 -23.30 -24.86 -23.50
C ILE A 41 -23.39 -23.89 -24.67
N LYS A 42 -22.55 -22.85 -24.66
CA LYS A 42 -22.45 -21.86 -25.74
C LYS A 42 -21.05 -21.91 -26.35
N ARG A 43 -20.96 -21.88 -27.67
CA ARG A 43 -19.69 -21.73 -28.38
C ARG A 43 -19.46 -20.25 -28.60
N GLY A 44 -18.29 -19.74 -28.22
CA GLY A 44 -17.98 -18.35 -28.49
C GLY A 44 -17.21 -18.14 -29.78
N ASN A 45 -17.27 -16.91 -30.26
CA ASN A 45 -16.67 -16.51 -31.53
C ASN A 45 -15.14 -16.40 -31.42
N ILE A 46 -14.61 -16.22 -30.20
CA ILE A 46 -13.18 -16.01 -29.93
C ILE A 46 -12.47 -17.33 -29.64
N LYS A 47 -11.50 -17.70 -30.49
CA LYS A 47 -10.63 -18.90 -30.35
C LYS A 47 -11.40 -20.22 -30.19
N GLU A 48 -12.66 -20.28 -30.64
CA GLU A 48 -13.58 -21.41 -30.48
C GLU A 48 -13.81 -21.85 -29.01
N ASN A 49 -13.55 -20.98 -28.01
CA ASN A 49 -13.75 -21.38 -26.60
C ASN A 49 -15.19 -21.82 -26.34
N ILE A 50 -15.34 -22.81 -25.46
CA ILE A 50 -16.65 -23.31 -25.03
C ILE A 50 -16.98 -22.66 -23.69
N TYR A 51 -18.14 -22.02 -23.61
CA TYR A 51 -18.64 -21.35 -22.41
C TYR A 51 -19.78 -22.18 -21.82
N LEU A 52 -19.61 -22.63 -20.58
CA LEU A 52 -20.68 -23.23 -19.79
C LEU A 52 -21.34 -22.11 -18.99
N VAL A 53 -22.56 -21.78 -19.38
CA VAL A 53 -23.38 -20.73 -18.81
C VAL A 53 -24.28 -21.35 -17.75
N ILE A 54 -24.11 -20.93 -16.50
CA ILE A 54 -24.78 -21.55 -15.35
C ILE A 54 -25.86 -20.61 -14.82
N ASN A 55 -27.07 -21.15 -14.65
CA ASN A 55 -28.23 -20.48 -14.09
C ASN A 55 -28.76 -21.24 -12.87
N LEU A 56 -28.98 -20.52 -11.78
CA LEU A 56 -29.58 -21.04 -10.55
C LEU A 56 -31.09 -20.74 -10.53
N PRO A 57 -31.95 -21.76 -10.69
CA PRO A 57 -33.39 -21.55 -10.57
C PRO A 57 -33.80 -21.27 -9.11
N PRO A 58 -34.93 -20.56 -8.87
CA PRO A 58 -35.37 -20.18 -7.52
C PRO A 58 -35.51 -21.34 -6.52
N ARG A 59 -35.84 -22.55 -6.99
CA ARG A 59 -35.93 -23.75 -6.15
C ARG A 59 -34.57 -24.17 -5.59
N ALA A 60 -33.54 -24.20 -6.43
CA ALA A 60 -32.17 -24.54 -6.02
C ALA A 60 -31.65 -23.50 -5.02
N ILE A 61 -31.90 -22.22 -5.27
CA ILE A 61 -31.46 -21.13 -4.38
C ILE A 61 -32.01 -21.31 -2.96
N ARG A 62 -33.33 -21.56 -2.82
CA ARG A 62 -33.96 -21.75 -1.51
C ARG A 62 -33.39 -22.96 -0.76
N HIS A 63 -33.15 -24.06 -1.47
CA HIS A 63 -32.58 -25.27 -0.89
C HIS A 63 -31.14 -25.03 -0.40
N PHE A 64 -30.26 -24.57 -1.28
CA PHE A 64 -28.85 -24.40 -0.96
C PHE A 64 -28.59 -23.27 0.03
N ALA A 65 -29.39 -22.22 0.03
CA ALA A 65 -29.26 -21.20 1.05
C ALA A 65 -29.58 -21.69 2.47
N LEU A 66 -30.53 -22.63 2.62
CA LEU A 66 -30.76 -23.29 3.91
C LEU A 66 -29.57 -24.18 4.29
N VAL A 67 -29.02 -24.94 3.33
CA VAL A 67 -27.85 -25.81 3.53
C VAL A 67 -26.63 -25.01 3.97
N TYR A 68 -26.32 -23.93 3.24
CA TYR A 68 -25.17 -23.06 3.52
C TYR A 68 -25.46 -22.00 4.59
N ARG A 69 -26.65 -22.04 5.24
CA ARG A 69 -27.10 -21.06 6.25
C ARG A 69 -26.98 -19.60 5.80
N ILE A 70 -27.20 -19.35 4.52
CA ILE A 70 -27.25 -18.00 3.96
C ILE A 70 -28.62 -17.43 4.33
N ASN A 71 -28.62 -16.42 5.19
CA ASN A 71 -29.85 -15.88 5.76
C ASN A 71 -30.64 -15.07 4.72
N ILE A 72 -31.45 -15.74 3.89
CA ILE A 72 -32.35 -15.09 2.89
C ILE A 72 -33.51 -14.34 3.57
N HIS A 73 -33.87 -14.70 4.80
CA HIS A 73 -35.25 -14.58 5.28
C HIS A 73 -35.51 -13.48 6.32
N ASN A 74 -34.82 -12.34 6.23
CA ASN A 74 -35.22 -11.17 7.02
C ASN A 74 -35.61 -10.00 6.11
N PRO A 75 -36.89 -9.90 5.70
CA PRO A 75 -37.43 -8.69 5.07
C PRO A 75 -37.54 -7.49 6.04
N GLY A 76 -37.04 -7.63 7.27
CA GLY A 76 -37.04 -6.58 8.30
C GLY A 76 -35.66 -6.11 8.76
N HIS A 77 -34.54 -6.62 8.20
CA HIS A 77 -33.27 -5.92 8.39
C HIS A 77 -33.32 -4.68 7.50
N THR A 78 -33.63 -3.54 8.11
CA THR A 78 -32.93 -2.34 7.69
C THR A 78 -31.45 -2.71 7.81
N VAL A 79 -30.75 -2.80 6.68
CA VAL A 79 -29.31 -2.56 6.73
C VAL A 79 -29.29 -1.17 7.34
N ILE A 80 -28.97 -1.07 8.64
CA ILE A 80 -28.75 0.23 9.26
C ILE A 80 -27.74 0.84 8.32
N PRO A 81 -28.09 1.93 7.61
CA PRO A 81 -27.10 2.57 6.79
C PRO A 81 -25.95 2.79 7.75
N VAL A 82 -24.80 2.15 7.50
CA VAL A 82 -23.59 2.47 8.25
C VAL A 82 -23.54 3.97 8.11
N SER A 83 -23.91 4.67 9.18
CA SER A 83 -23.87 6.10 9.20
C SER A 83 -22.39 6.31 9.07
N THR A 84 -21.94 6.68 7.88
CA THR A 84 -20.63 7.27 7.73
C THR A 84 -20.66 8.37 8.78
N ILE A 85 -19.88 8.16 9.85
CA ILE A 85 -19.74 9.15 10.90
C ILE A 85 -19.20 10.36 10.15
N ASN A 86 -20.11 11.26 9.82
CA ASN A 86 -19.79 12.50 9.16
C ASN A 86 -19.23 13.35 10.31
N LEU A 87 -17.93 13.18 10.58
CA LEU A 87 -17.23 13.79 11.70
C LEU A 87 -17.45 15.33 11.74
N PHE A 88 -17.79 15.91 10.58
CA PHE A 88 -18.04 17.32 10.38
C PHE A 88 -19.49 17.68 9.96
N GLY A 89 -20.41 16.71 9.85
CA GLY A 89 -21.84 16.96 9.60
C GLY A 89 -22.22 17.60 8.26
N PHE A 90 -21.28 17.87 7.35
CA PHE A 90 -21.56 18.57 6.10
C PHE A 90 -22.29 17.67 5.08
N LYS A 91 -23.52 18.06 4.71
CA LYS A 91 -24.35 17.37 3.69
C LYS A 91 -23.70 17.33 2.30
N CYS A 92 -22.79 18.26 2.00
CA CYS A 92 -22.13 18.35 0.71
C CYS A 92 -21.24 17.13 0.40
N PHE A 93 -20.68 16.46 1.42
CA PHE A 93 -19.83 15.28 1.22
C PHE A 93 -20.63 13.97 1.09
N GLN A 94 -21.92 13.96 1.44
CA GLN A 94 -22.74 12.77 1.32
C GLN A 94 -23.10 12.48 -0.15
N THR A 95 -22.99 11.21 -0.52
CA THR A 95 -23.47 10.72 -1.82
C THR A 95 -25.00 10.74 -1.83
N ALA A 96 -25.60 11.24 -2.91
CA ALA A 96 -27.06 11.43 -3.02
C ALA A 96 -27.89 10.14 -2.75
N LEU A 97 -27.27 8.97 -2.94
CA LEU A 97 -27.86 7.67 -2.61
C LEU A 97 -28.05 7.45 -1.10
N SER A 98 -27.25 8.07 -0.23
CA SER A 98 -27.26 7.89 1.23
C SER A 98 -28.66 8.05 1.87
N HIS A 99 -29.49 8.94 1.32
CA HIS A 99 -30.84 9.19 1.82
C HIS A 99 -31.92 8.23 1.28
N ASN A 100 -31.65 7.52 0.19
CA ASN A 100 -32.66 6.72 -0.49
C ASN A 100 -32.69 5.29 0.09
N ARG A 101 -33.36 5.14 1.24
CA ARG A 101 -33.47 3.86 1.97
C ARG A 101 -34.00 2.73 1.09
N ASP A 102 -34.86 3.04 0.13
CA ASP A 102 -35.49 2.07 -0.76
C ASP A 102 -34.51 1.25 -1.61
N ILE A 103 -33.37 1.84 -2.00
CA ILE A 103 -32.32 1.18 -2.78
C ILE A 103 -31.55 0.15 -1.93
N PHE A 104 -31.48 0.39 -0.62
CA PHE A 104 -30.80 -0.47 0.34
C PHE A 104 -31.77 -1.41 1.08
N THR A 105 -33.08 -1.17 1.03
CA THR A 105 -34.07 -2.02 1.69
C THR A 105 -34.19 -3.36 0.98
N ARG A 106 -34.00 -4.42 1.78
CA ARG A 106 -34.16 -5.81 1.38
C ARG A 106 -35.64 -6.15 1.24
N ARG A 107 -36.24 -5.95 0.05
CA ARG A 107 -37.65 -6.28 -0.22
C ARG A 107 -37.90 -7.80 -0.37
N GLY A 108 -37.33 -8.63 0.51
CA GLY A 108 -37.51 -10.09 0.49
C GLY A 108 -37.05 -10.82 -0.79
N LYS A 109 -36.36 -10.12 -1.70
CA LYS A 109 -35.77 -10.69 -2.93
C LYS A 109 -34.31 -11.05 -2.67
N ILE A 110 -33.90 -12.23 -3.15
CA ILE A 110 -32.51 -12.70 -3.11
C ILE A 110 -31.64 -11.77 -3.96
N THR A 111 -30.51 -11.34 -3.42
CA THR A 111 -29.57 -10.46 -4.12
C THR A 111 -28.69 -11.22 -5.10
N ASN A 112 -28.14 -10.51 -6.08
CA ASN A 112 -27.25 -11.08 -7.10
C ASN A 112 -25.99 -11.68 -6.47
N LEU A 113 -25.48 -11.01 -5.44
CA LEU A 113 -24.36 -11.47 -4.64
C LEU A 113 -24.61 -12.83 -3.98
N GLU A 114 -25.76 -13.00 -3.34
CA GLU A 114 -26.14 -14.26 -2.69
C GLU A 114 -26.27 -15.40 -3.70
N ARG A 115 -26.83 -15.12 -4.89
CA ARG A 115 -26.90 -16.10 -6.00
C ARG A 115 -25.50 -16.55 -6.42
N ILE A 116 -24.60 -15.61 -6.65
CA ILE A 116 -23.21 -15.88 -7.03
C ILE A 116 -22.48 -16.66 -5.92
N GLN A 117 -22.68 -16.30 -4.66
CA GLN A 117 -22.07 -16.99 -3.52
C GLN A 117 -22.56 -18.44 -3.43
N ILE A 118 -23.86 -18.69 -3.60
CA ILE A 118 -24.41 -20.05 -3.64
C ILE A 118 -23.85 -20.83 -4.82
N ALA A 119 -23.83 -20.23 -6.01
CA ALA A 119 -23.26 -20.87 -7.20
C ALA A 119 -21.80 -21.26 -6.98
N HIS A 120 -21.00 -20.36 -6.39
CA HIS A 120 -19.60 -20.61 -6.09
C HIS A 120 -19.40 -21.76 -5.09
N GLU A 121 -20.19 -21.84 -4.02
CA GLU A 121 -20.11 -22.95 -3.05
C GLU A 121 -20.49 -24.31 -3.67
N ILE A 122 -21.46 -24.32 -4.59
CA ILE A 122 -21.82 -25.52 -5.33
C ILE A 122 -20.67 -25.94 -6.26
N LEU A 123 -20.06 -24.99 -6.99
CA LEU A 123 -18.93 -25.24 -7.88
C LEU A 123 -17.68 -25.73 -7.12
N LYS A 124 -17.47 -25.24 -5.90
CA LYS A 124 -16.37 -25.67 -5.02
C LYS A 124 -16.55 -27.09 -4.50
N THR A 125 -17.79 -27.54 -4.34
CA THR A 125 -18.13 -28.88 -3.82
C THR A 125 -18.48 -29.89 -4.92
N ALA A 126 -18.50 -29.45 -6.19
CA ALA A 126 -18.93 -30.28 -7.30
C ALA A 126 -17.96 -31.43 -7.60
N LYS A 127 -18.46 -32.66 -7.58
CA LYS A 127 -17.67 -33.86 -7.89
C LYS A 127 -17.65 -34.09 -9.40
N PHE A 128 -16.47 -34.40 -9.94
CA PHE A 128 -16.30 -34.74 -11.36
C PHE A 128 -15.65 -36.11 -11.57
N GLY A 129 -15.36 -36.83 -10.49
CA GLY A 129 -14.86 -38.19 -10.53
C GLY A 129 -15.07 -38.94 -9.21
N ASN A 130 -14.58 -40.18 -9.15
CA ASN A 130 -14.80 -41.10 -8.03
C ASN A 130 -13.66 -41.07 -7.01
N GLY A 131 -12.51 -40.48 -7.35
CA GLY A 131 -11.39 -40.31 -6.42
C GLY A 131 -11.68 -39.28 -5.34
N GLU A 132 -11.05 -39.42 -4.18
CA GLU A 132 -11.25 -38.53 -3.02
C GLU A 132 -10.90 -37.06 -3.35
N ASP A 133 -9.95 -36.83 -4.26
CA ASP A 133 -9.49 -35.49 -4.69
C ASP A 133 -10.16 -34.96 -5.98
N GLN A 134 -11.14 -35.69 -6.53
CA GLN A 134 -11.79 -35.34 -7.81
C GLN A 134 -13.04 -34.49 -7.63
N TYR A 135 -12.89 -33.37 -6.92
CA TYR A 135 -13.96 -32.39 -6.69
C TYR A 135 -13.46 -30.95 -6.77
N GLY A 136 -14.39 -30.04 -7.03
CA GLY A 136 -14.19 -28.60 -7.01
C GLY A 136 -13.66 -28.02 -8.33
N ILE A 137 -14.20 -26.85 -8.67
CA ILE A 137 -13.79 -26.10 -9.87
C ILE A 137 -12.31 -25.72 -9.88
N GLN A 138 -11.72 -25.43 -8.72
CA GLN A 138 -10.30 -25.08 -8.63
C GLN A 138 -9.38 -26.24 -9.04
N LYS A 139 -9.78 -27.49 -8.74
CA LYS A 139 -9.02 -28.67 -9.17
C LYS A 139 -9.10 -28.83 -10.68
N LEU A 140 -10.28 -28.64 -11.29
CA LEU A 140 -10.43 -28.64 -12.76
C LEU A 140 -9.58 -27.57 -13.44
N ILE A 141 -9.44 -26.39 -12.83
CA ILE A 141 -8.54 -25.33 -13.31
C ILE A 141 -7.07 -25.77 -13.20
N SER A 142 -6.67 -26.36 -12.06
CA SER A 142 -5.30 -26.85 -11.87
C SER A 142 -4.91 -27.97 -12.84
N LEU A 143 -5.87 -28.83 -13.21
CA LEU A 143 -5.71 -29.90 -14.20
C LEU A 143 -5.74 -29.39 -15.65
N ARG A 144 -5.91 -28.08 -15.87
CA ARG A 144 -6.07 -27.43 -17.18
C ARG A 144 -7.28 -27.92 -18.01
N ALA A 145 -8.22 -28.63 -17.38
CA ALA A 145 -9.50 -29.00 -17.98
C ALA A 145 -10.45 -27.79 -18.08
N VAL A 146 -10.28 -26.79 -17.22
CA VAL A 146 -11.01 -25.52 -17.27
C VAL A 146 -9.98 -24.40 -17.30
N LYS A 147 -10.17 -23.39 -18.16
CA LYS A 147 -9.27 -22.21 -18.19
C LYS A 147 -9.53 -21.29 -17.00
N THR A 148 -10.80 -20.95 -16.77
CA THR A 148 -11.20 -20.03 -15.72
C THR A 148 -12.70 -20.15 -15.46
N ALA A 149 -13.13 -19.69 -14.28
CA ALA A 149 -14.53 -19.62 -13.91
C ALA A 149 -14.77 -18.29 -13.17
N TYR A 150 -15.76 -17.51 -13.58
CA TYR A 150 -16.02 -16.19 -13.01
C TYR A 150 -17.53 -15.86 -13.01
N PRO A 151 -17.99 -15.05 -12.05
CA PRO A 151 -19.32 -14.48 -12.08
C PRO A 151 -19.39 -13.30 -13.06
N LEU A 152 -20.59 -13.07 -13.64
CA LEU A 152 -20.81 -11.94 -14.54
C LEU A 152 -21.14 -10.65 -13.77
N HIS A 153 -20.81 -9.52 -14.40
CA HIS A 153 -21.33 -8.23 -13.96
C HIS A 153 -22.82 -8.07 -14.32
N ASP A 154 -23.48 -7.14 -13.62
CA ASP A 154 -24.87 -6.80 -13.88
C ASP A 154 -24.96 -5.88 -15.11
N GLY A 155 -25.27 -6.47 -16.27
CA GLY A 155 -25.47 -5.80 -17.56
C GLY A 155 -24.22 -5.14 -18.16
N GLU A 156 -24.43 -4.47 -19.29
CA GLU A 156 -23.37 -3.76 -20.00
C GLU A 156 -22.83 -2.59 -19.16
N CYS A 157 -21.51 -2.42 -19.24
CA CYS A 157 -20.87 -1.20 -18.77
C CYS A 157 -21.32 -0.12 -19.74
N GLY A 158 -22.17 0.82 -19.30
CA GLY A 158 -22.63 1.90 -20.18
C GLY A 158 -21.43 2.61 -20.80
N ASP A 159 -21.47 2.80 -22.12
CA ASP A 159 -20.48 3.58 -22.84
C ASP A 159 -20.37 4.99 -22.24
N GLU A 160 -19.24 5.64 -22.49
CA GLU A 160 -18.90 6.97 -21.98
C GLU A 160 -20.12 7.89 -21.95
N PHE A 161 -20.30 8.61 -20.83
CA PHE A 161 -21.38 9.56 -20.58
C PHE A 161 -21.29 10.74 -21.56
N ASP A 162 -21.58 10.49 -22.83
CA ASP A 162 -21.55 11.46 -23.90
C ASP A 162 -22.93 12.15 -23.92
N GLY A 163 -23.01 13.26 -23.18
CA GLY A 163 -24.04 14.30 -23.32
C GLY A 163 -25.51 13.97 -22.97
N GLY A 164 -25.92 12.71 -22.82
CA GLY A 164 -27.30 12.31 -22.57
C GLY A 164 -27.60 11.97 -21.10
N TYR A 165 -28.71 12.48 -20.54
CA TYR A 165 -29.20 12.09 -19.21
C TYR A 165 -29.79 10.67 -19.25
N GLN A 166 -28.95 9.64 -19.23
CA GLN A 166 -29.41 8.26 -19.05
C GLN A 166 -29.56 7.94 -17.55
N ILE A 167 -30.73 7.40 -17.19
CA ILE A 167 -31.06 6.91 -15.85
C ILE A 167 -30.39 5.54 -15.69
N PRO A 168 -29.56 5.32 -14.65
CA PRO A 168 -28.86 4.05 -14.47
C PRO A 168 -29.87 2.91 -14.27
N GLN A 169 -29.76 1.85 -15.07
CA GLN A 169 -30.68 0.71 -15.04
C GLN A 169 -30.17 -0.45 -14.17
N ASN A 170 -28.85 -0.56 -14.00
CA ASN A 170 -28.20 -1.66 -13.28
C ASN A 170 -27.31 -1.18 -12.13
N ASP A 171 -27.13 -2.02 -11.10
CA ASP A 171 -26.28 -1.71 -9.93
C ASP A 171 -24.84 -1.33 -10.35
N ARG A 172 -24.30 -1.91 -11.43
CA ARG A 172 -22.98 -1.57 -12.01
C ARG A 172 -22.93 -0.11 -12.50
N GLN A 173 -23.94 0.33 -13.24
CA GLN A 173 -24.02 1.69 -13.77
C GLN A 173 -24.22 2.72 -12.65
N VAL A 174 -24.97 2.36 -11.60
CA VAL A 174 -25.10 3.18 -10.39
C VAL A 174 -23.73 3.38 -9.72
N LEU A 175 -22.97 2.30 -9.55
CA LEU A 175 -21.61 2.37 -9.00
C LEU A 175 -20.67 3.21 -9.89
N LEU A 176 -20.78 3.09 -11.21
CA LEU A 176 -19.98 3.90 -12.12
C LEU A 176 -20.28 5.39 -11.97
N LYS A 177 -21.57 5.77 -11.97
CA LYS A 177 -22.03 7.16 -11.92
C LYS A 177 -21.72 7.85 -10.59
N TYR A 178 -21.96 7.17 -9.47
CA TYR A 178 -21.94 7.79 -8.14
C TYR A 178 -20.69 7.48 -7.31
N TRP A 179 -19.85 6.52 -7.73
CA TRP A 179 -18.67 6.11 -6.97
C TRP A 179 -17.39 6.11 -7.80
N ALA A 180 -17.36 5.44 -8.95
CA ALA A 180 -16.16 5.36 -9.81
C ALA A 180 -15.96 6.58 -10.74
N ASN A 181 -16.74 7.64 -10.56
CA ASN A 181 -16.59 8.89 -11.29
C ASN A 181 -15.57 9.82 -10.61
N PHE A 182 -14.52 10.21 -11.34
CA PHE A 182 -13.45 11.09 -10.87
C PHE A 182 -13.94 12.49 -10.48
N SER A 183 -14.99 13.02 -11.14
CA SER A 183 -15.56 14.33 -10.81
C SER A 183 -16.21 14.36 -9.42
N LEU A 184 -16.56 13.19 -8.86
CA LEU A 184 -17.17 13.07 -7.54
C LEU A 184 -16.14 12.78 -6.44
N TRP A 185 -14.88 13.16 -6.61
CA TRP A 185 -13.78 12.87 -5.67
C TRP A 185 -14.08 13.24 -4.20
N TYR A 186 -14.81 14.34 -3.97
CA TYR A 186 -15.18 14.84 -2.64
C TYR A 186 -16.33 14.07 -1.97
N LYS A 187 -17.06 13.21 -2.69
CA LYS A 187 -18.22 12.47 -2.15
C LYS A 187 -17.81 11.21 -1.38
N GLU A 188 -18.55 10.83 -0.35
CA GLU A 188 -18.28 9.60 0.41
C GLU A 188 -18.60 8.31 -0.38
N GLN A 189 -17.92 7.19 -0.05
CA GLN A 189 -18.15 5.92 -0.74
C GLN A 189 -19.51 5.31 -0.32
N PRO A 190 -20.33 4.79 -1.25
CA PRO A 190 -21.57 4.10 -0.91
C PRO A 190 -21.28 2.65 -0.43
N LEU A 191 -20.73 2.50 0.78
CA LEU A 191 -20.25 1.22 1.33
C LEU A 191 -21.29 0.09 1.28
N ASN A 192 -22.56 0.39 1.56
CA ASN A 192 -23.63 -0.61 1.52
C ASN A 192 -23.89 -1.12 0.10
N LEU A 193 -23.77 -0.26 -0.92
CA LEU A 193 -23.94 -0.66 -2.32
C LEU A 193 -22.75 -1.48 -2.80
N ILE A 194 -21.54 -1.09 -2.39
CA ILE A 194 -20.30 -1.83 -2.67
C ILE A 194 -20.39 -3.23 -2.03
N ALA A 195 -20.83 -3.31 -0.76
CA ALA A 195 -21.03 -4.58 -0.07
C ALA A 195 -22.10 -5.45 -0.75
N LYS A 196 -23.22 -4.84 -1.18
CA LYS A 196 -24.28 -5.52 -1.94
C LYS A 196 -23.78 -6.08 -3.27
N TYR A 197 -22.83 -5.41 -3.93
CA TYR A 197 -22.40 -5.79 -5.29
C TYR A 197 -21.16 -6.69 -5.32
N PHE A 198 -20.10 -6.32 -4.58
CA PHE A 198 -18.81 -7.03 -4.58
C PHE A 198 -18.60 -7.92 -3.36
N GLY A 199 -19.41 -7.76 -2.31
CA GLY A 199 -19.27 -8.49 -1.05
C GLY A 199 -18.56 -7.68 0.03
N THR A 200 -18.53 -8.23 1.25
CA THR A 200 -18.04 -7.53 2.43
C THR A 200 -16.53 -7.31 2.40
N GLU A 201 -15.75 -8.23 1.81
CA GLU A 201 -14.28 -8.11 1.75
C GLU A 201 -13.84 -6.84 1.00
N VAL A 202 -14.37 -6.61 -0.20
CA VAL A 202 -14.13 -5.39 -0.99
C VAL A 202 -14.67 -4.16 -0.26
N ALA A 203 -15.84 -4.27 0.38
CA ALA A 203 -16.41 -3.16 1.13
C ALA A 203 -15.56 -2.76 2.34
N PHE A 204 -14.97 -3.72 3.07
CA PHE A 204 -14.06 -3.45 4.18
C PHE A 204 -12.76 -2.77 3.73
N TYR A 205 -12.23 -3.13 2.55
CA TYR A 205 -11.10 -2.42 1.95
C TYR A 205 -11.42 -0.93 1.74
N PHE A 206 -12.52 -0.60 1.06
CA PHE A 206 -12.91 0.80 0.84
C PHE A 206 -13.34 1.53 2.11
N ALA A 207 -13.93 0.81 3.08
CA ALA A 207 -14.27 1.39 4.38
C ALA A 207 -13.00 1.77 5.15
N TRP A 208 -11.99 0.90 5.16
CA TRP A 208 -10.69 1.16 5.78
C TRP A 208 -9.96 2.29 5.06
N LEU A 209 -9.88 2.25 3.73
CA LEU A 209 -9.21 3.29 2.94
C LEU A 209 -9.88 4.66 3.13
N GLY A 210 -11.21 4.70 3.14
CA GLY A 210 -11.97 5.92 3.44
C GLY A 210 -11.81 6.42 4.88
N PHE A 211 -11.66 5.52 5.85
CA PHE A 211 -11.32 5.87 7.23
C PHE A 211 -9.90 6.42 7.35
N TYR A 212 -8.93 5.73 6.75
CA TYR A 212 -7.53 6.16 6.71
C TYR A 212 -7.40 7.56 6.11
N ASN A 213 -8.06 7.81 4.99
CA ASN A 213 -8.05 9.12 4.34
C ASN A 213 -8.66 10.23 5.21
N ARG A 214 -9.73 9.94 5.96
CA ARG A 214 -10.31 10.90 6.92
C ARG A 214 -9.37 11.22 8.07
N MET A 215 -8.63 10.23 8.58
CA MET A 215 -7.66 10.42 9.66
C MET A 215 -6.37 11.11 9.18
N LEU A 216 -6.06 11.04 7.89
CA LEU A 216 -4.96 11.83 7.30
C LEU A 216 -5.26 13.32 7.25
N ILE A 217 -6.52 13.76 7.22
CA ILE A 217 -6.88 15.19 7.17
C ILE A 217 -6.32 15.96 8.38
N PRO A 218 -6.65 15.61 9.65
CA PRO A 218 -6.08 16.31 10.80
C PRO A 218 -4.56 16.17 10.86
N ALA A 219 -4.01 15.01 10.51
CA ALA A 219 -2.56 14.80 10.46
C ALA A 219 -1.87 15.72 9.43
N ALA A 220 -2.48 15.93 8.26
CA ALA A 220 -1.98 16.84 7.23
C ALA A 220 -2.06 18.30 7.67
N ILE A 221 -3.13 18.70 8.36
CA ILE A 221 -3.26 20.05 8.92
C ILE A 221 -2.16 20.31 9.95
N VAL A 222 -1.96 19.40 10.91
CA VAL A 222 -0.86 19.50 11.89
C VAL A 222 0.49 19.51 11.18
N GLY A 223 0.69 18.66 10.17
CA GLY A 223 1.91 18.63 9.35
C GLY A 223 2.23 19.96 8.66
N ILE A 224 1.21 20.62 8.08
CA ILE A 224 1.33 21.95 7.49
C ILE A 224 1.70 22.98 8.57
N ILE A 225 1.00 22.99 9.70
CA ILE A 225 1.27 23.92 10.81
C ILE A 225 2.71 23.76 11.31
N CYS A 226 3.15 22.52 11.56
CA CYS A 226 4.53 22.23 11.97
C CYS A 226 5.54 22.71 10.93
N SER A 227 5.24 22.53 9.65
CA SER A 227 6.14 22.97 8.57
C SER A 227 6.24 24.50 8.48
N VAL A 228 5.12 25.21 8.65
CA VAL A 228 5.11 26.68 8.72
C VAL A 228 5.86 27.16 9.95
N PHE A 229 5.63 26.54 11.10
CA PHE A 229 6.36 26.84 12.33
C PHE A 229 7.87 26.62 12.17
N SER A 230 8.31 25.53 11.53
CA SER A 230 9.72 25.30 11.23
C SER A 230 10.32 26.40 10.37
N ILE A 231 9.59 26.92 9.37
CA ILE A 231 10.04 28.05 8.53
C ILE A 231 10.15 29.35 9.34
N ILE A 232 9.30 29.56 10.34
CA ILE A 232 9.37 30.73 11.22
C ILE A 232 10.53 30.59 12.20
N GLN A 233 10.67 29.43 12.83
CA GLN A 233 11.73 29.12 13.80
C GLN A 233 13.12 29.30 13.20
N LEU A 234 13.28 28.97 11.92
CA LEU A 234 14.48 29.25 11.15
C LEU A 234 14.98 30.68 11.21
N ARG A 235 14.05 31.63 11.07
CA ARG A 235 14.37 33.05 10.98
C ARG A 235 14.77 33.64 12.33
N VAL A 236 14.48 32.93 13.42
CA VAL A 236 14.61 33.46 14.78
C VAL A 236 15.67 32.71 15.59
N ILE A 237 15.74 31.37 15.51
CA ILE A 237 16.60 30.55 16.40
C ILE A 237 17.76 29.88 15.66
N ASP A 238 17.54 29.42 14.43
CA ASP A 238 18.57 28.66 13.69
C ASP A 238 19.51 29.58 12.88
N GLN A 239 19.26 30.89 12.90
CA GLN A 239 20.02 31.89 12.17
C GLN A 239 21.51 31.85 12.53
N GLU A 240 21.87 31.79 13.83
CA GLU A 240 23.26 31.69 14.32
C GLU A 240 23.98 30.46 13.72
N ARG A 241 23.33 29.28 13.71
CA ARG A 241 23.90 28.04 13.15
C ARG A 241 24.08 28.13 11.63
N VAL A 242 23.12 28.72 10.92
CA VAL A 242 23.20 28.86 9.46
C VAL A 242 24.29 29.86 9.11
N ASP A 243 24.39 30.95 9.86
CA ASP A 243 25.42 31.97 9.69
C ASP A 243 26.83 31.40 9.97
N ASP A 244 26.99 30.54 10.99
CA ASP A 244 28.23 29.78 11.23
C ASP A 244 28.66 28.98 9.99
N ILE A 245 27.73 28.30 9.30
CA ILE A 245 28.03 27.52 8.09
C ILE A 245 28.40 28.45 6.93
N CYS A 246 27.60 29.49 6.71
CA CYS A 246 27.71 30.40 5.57
C CYS A 246 28.91 31.36 5.66
N THR A 247 29.39 31.66 6.87
CA THR A 247 30.57 32.52 7.09
C THR A 247 31.86 31.72 7.28
N SER A 248 31.78 30.41 7.51
CA SER A 248 32.96 29.57 7.74
C SER A 248 33.88 29.43 6.51
N HIS A 249 35.19 29.48 6.79
CA HIS A 249 36.25 29.17 5.83
C HIS A 249 36.87 27.78 6.07
N LEU A 250 36.18 26.91 6.84
CA LEU A 250 36.66 25.57 7.16
C LEU A 250 36.65 24.67 5.91
N VAL A 251 37.75 23.95 5.69
CA VAL A 251 37.91 23.00 4.58
C VAL A 251 37.51 21.60 5.06
N MET A 252 36.52 20.99 4.41
CA MET A 252 36.05 19.65 4.75
C MET A 252 36.92 18.57 4.11
N CYS A 253 37.11 17.45 4.80
CA CYS A 253 37.80 16.29 4.23
C CYS A 253 36.97 15.67 3.09
N PRO A 254 37.60 15.25 1.97
CA PRO A 254 36.89 14.67 0.84
C PRO A 254 36.31 13.30 1.17
N ILE A 255 35.23 12.94 0.47
CA ILE A 255 34.43 11.72 0.70
C ILE A 255 34.98 10.51 -0.08
N CYS A 256 36.01 10.68 -0.90
CA CYS A 256 36.53 9.66 -1.81
C CYS A 256 37.78 8.94 -1.29
N HIS A 257 37.93 7.66 -1.70
CA HIS A 257 39.02 6.79 -1.28
C HIS A 257 40.27 6.91 -2.16
N SER A 258 40.12 7.15 -3.47
CA SER A 258 41.27 7.23 -4.39
C SER A 258 41.79 8.67 -4.46
N SER A 259 43.03 8.86 -4.00
CA SER A 259 43.72 10.15 -3.86
C SER A 259 43.86 10.95 -5.16
N ASP A 260 43.68 10.32 -6.32
CA ASP A 260 44.06 10.92 -7.60
C ASP A 260 43.02 11.91 -8.18
N ASN A 261 41.80 12.00 -7.61
CA ASN A 261 40.75 12.92 -8.10
C ASN A 261 39.84 13.49 -6.98
N CYS A 262 40.32 13.58 -5.73
CA CYS A 262 39.54 14.10 -4.62
C CYS A 262 39.65 15.62 -4.46
N ILE A 263 38.50 16.31 -4.51
CA ILE A 263 38.44 17.77 -4.31
C ILE A 263 38.05 18.09 -2.87
N TYR A 264 38.90 18.86 -2.19
CA TYR A 264 38.58 19.46 -0.89
C TYR A 264 37.57 20.59 -1.09
N THR A 265 36.49 20.56 -0.32
CA THR A 265 35.41 21.54 -0.46
C THR A 265 35.29 22.41 0.80
N PRO A 266 35.16 23.74 0.65
CA PRO A 266 34.86 24.61 1.78
C PRO A 266 33.42 24.36 2.30
N LEU A 267 33.24 24.45 3.61
CA LEU A 267 31.95 24.22 4.28
C LEU A 267 30.84 25.16 3.82
N ASN A 268 31.18 26.39 3.42
CA ASN A 268 30.24 27.39 2.89
C ASN A 268 29.47 26.92 1.64
N ILE A 269 29.99 25.97 0.84
CA ILE A 269 29.21 25.41 -0.30
C ILE A 269 27.92 24.73 0.19
N SER A 270 27.92 24.24 1.43
CA SER A 270 26.73 23.66 2.08
C SER A 270 25.80 24.72 2.70
N CYS A 271 26.07 26.01 2.52
CA CYS A 271 25.23 27.10 3.03
C CYS A 271 23.82 27.05 2.42
N GLU A 272 23.72 26.86 1.10
CA GLU A 272 22.43 26.74 0.43
C GLU A 272 21.71 25.47 0.86
N SER A 273 22.41 24.34 1.01
CA SER A 273 21.80 23.12 1.54
C SER A 273 21.39 23.26 3.02
N ALA A 274 22.09 24.05 3.84
CA ALA A 274 21.73 24.35 5.23
C ALA A 274 20.50 25.28 5.33
N LYS A 275 20.40 26.31 4.47
CA LYS A 275 19.21 27.16 4.34
C LYS A 275 18.02 26.37 3.79
N LEU A 276 18.27 25.51 2.80
CA LEU A 276 17.26 24.64 2.16
C LEU A 276 16.82 23.49 3.08
N ALA A 277 17.69 23.02 4.00
CA ALA A 277 17.43 21.92 4.92
C ALA A 277 16.19 22.13 5.80
N VAL A 278 15.74 23.37 5.91
CA VAL A 278 14.69 23.72 6.85
C VAL A 278 13.47 24.35 6.15
N GLY A 279 13.54 24.63 4.84
CA GLY A 279 12.44 25.23 4.05
C GLY A 279 11.78 24.31 3.01
N ILE A 280 12.25 23.07 2.85
CA ILE A 280 12.09 22.38 1.56
C ILE A 280 10.67 21.96 1.19
N VAL A 281 9.72 21.74 2.09
CA VAL A 281 8.53 21.02 1.59
C VAL A 281 7.55 21.91 0.80
N VAL A 282 7.44 23.21 1.10
CA VAL A 282 6.57 24.12 0.34
C VAL A 282 7.24 24.56 -0.97
N ILE A 283 8.57 24.75 -0.93
CA ILE A 283 9.37 25.20 -2.07
C ILE A 283 9.68 24.07 -3.04
N PHE A 284 9.76 22.80 -2.62
CA PHE A 284 10.08 21.70 -3.55
C PHE A 284 8.92 21.40 -4.50
N VAL A 285 7.66 21.51 -4.04
CA VAL A 285 6.49 21.29 -4.91
C VAL A 285 6.29 22.47 -5.87
N PHE A 286 6.37 23.72 -5.39
CA PHE A 286 6.27 24.91 -6.24
C PHE A 286 7.51 25.11 -7.12
N GLY A 287 8.69 24.81 -6.59
CA GLY A 287 10.00 24.94 -7.24
C GLY A 287 10.20 23.91 -8.33
N VAL A 288 9.71 22.67 -8.22
CA VAL A 288 9.75 21.69 -9.33
C VAL A 288 8.84 22.13 -10.49
N ILE A 289 7.70 22.77 -10.21
CA ILE A 289 6.80 23.31 -11.22
C ILE A 289 7.41 24.56 -11.89
N MET A 290 7.93 25.49 -11.09
CA MET A 290 8.60 26.70 -11.59
C MET A 290 9.90 26.37 -12.34
N TYR A 291 10.70 25.41 -11.85
CA TYR A 291 11.88 24.86 -12.52
C TYR A 291 11.51 24.16 -13.83
N ARG A 292 10.36 23.47 -13.91
CA ARG A 292 9.87 22.92 -15.18
C ARG A 292 9.52 24.00 -16.19
N ILE A 293 8.92 25.11 -15.75
CA ILE A 293 8.54 26.24 -16.61
C ILE A 293 9.78 27.00 -17.06
N THR A 294 10.74 27.25 -16.17
CA THR A 294 12.00 27.95 -16.49
C THR A 294 12.95 27.08 -17.32
N MET A 295 13.07 25.77 -17.05
CA MET A 295 13.87 24.88 -17.90
C MET A 295 13.22 24.64 -19.26
N ALA A 296 11.89 24.53 -19.36
CA ALA A 296 11.21 24.45 -20.66
C ALA A 296 11.35 25.76 -21.48
N ALA A 297 11.47 26.91 -20.81
CA ALA A 297 11.75 28.19 -21.45
C ALA A 297 13.23 28.32 -21.87
N LEU A 298 14.17 27.91 -21.01
CA LEU A 298 15.61 27.96 -21.28
C LEU A 298 16.06 26.97 -22.37
N ILE A 299 15.48 25.77 -22.41
CA ILE A 299 15.74 24.77 -23.47
C ILE A 299 15.27 25.27 -24.85
N ARG A 300 14.29 26.17 -24.92
CA ARG A 300 13.92 26.83 -26.19
C ARG A 300 14.92 27.90 -26.64
N THR A 301 15.81 28.34 -25.76
CA THR A 301 16.63 29.55 -25.99
C THR A 301 18.14 29.35 -25.91
N SER A 302 18.67 28.17 -25.60
CA SER A 302 20.13 28.00 -25.40
C SER A 302 20.77 26.85 -26.19
N ASP A 303 21.75 27.20 -27.02
CA ASP A 303 22.86 26.35 -27.44
C ASP A 303 24.02 26.47 -26.42
N PHE A 304 24.49 25.33 -25.88
CA PHE A 304 25.71 25.09 -25.07
C PHE A 304 25.73 25.14 -23.51
N LYS A 305 26.66 24.32 -22.97
CA LYS A 305 26.79 23.66 -21.64
C LYS A 305 27.09 24.57 -20.43
N PRO A 306 26.59 24.21 -19.21
CA PRO A 306 27.45 23.52 -18.22
C PRO A 306 26.76 22.34 -17.50
N LEU A 307 27.45 21.19 -17.39
CA LEU A 307 26.92 19.91 -16.89
C LEU A 307 27.35 19.57 -15.43
N HIS A 308 28.06 20.45 -14.71
CA HIS A 308 28.67 20.09 -13.43
C HIS A 308 27.77 20.34 -12.20
N ILE A 309 26.94 21.40 -12.19
CA ILE A 309 25.99 21.70 -11.10
C ILE A 309 24.73 20.83 -11.21
N HIS A 310 24.42 20.37 -12.43
CA HIS A 310 23.29 19.49 -12.70
C HIS A 310 23.57 18.03 -12.29
N SER A 311 24.83 17.64 -12.06
CA SER A 311 25.21 16.24 -11.85
C SER A 311 24.64 15.65 -10.56
N THR A 312 24.70 16.35 -9.43
CA THR A 312 24.29 15.77 -8.12
C THR A 312 22.77 15.63 -8.01
N PHE A 313 22.02 16.62 -8.50
CA PHE A 313 20.56 16.56 -8.55
C PHE A 313 20.08 15.51 -9.56
N LEU A 314 20.66 15.47 -10.78
CA LEU A 314 20.34 14.43 -11.75
C LEU A 314 20.69 13.03 -11.23
N LEU A 315 21.83 12.87 -10.56
CA LEU A 315 22.25 11.59 -10.00
C LEU A 315 21.27 11.11 -8.91
N THR A 316 20.81 12.03 -8.06
CA THR A 316 19.82 11.72 -7.01
C THR A 316 18.45 11.37 -7.63
N ALA A 317 17.98 12.13 -8.60
CA ALA A 317 16.69 11.91 -9.26
C ALA A 317 16.69 10.63 -10.12
N THR A 318 17.77 10.35 -10.86
CA THR A 318 17.91 9.12 -11.66
C THR A 318 18.04 7.88 -10.77
N SER A 319 18.78 7.96 -9.67
CA SER A 319 18.85 6.92 -8.65
C SER A 319 17.49 6.61 -8.03
N ALA A 320 16.71 7.65 -7.65
CA ALA A 320 15.37 7.48 -7.14
C ALA A 320 14.41 6.83 -8.16
N CYS A 321 14.49 7.20 -9.44
CA CYS A 321 13.71 6.56 -10.51
C CYS A 321 14.06 5.08 -10.70
N LEU A 322 15.36 4.75 -10.75
CA LEU A 322 15.81 3.36 -10.85
C LEU A 322 15.38 2.55 -9.63
N GLN A 323 15.45 3.12 -8.43
CA GLN A 323 14.98 2.47 -7.24
C GLN A 323 13.48 2.14 -7.31
N VAL A 324 12.63 3.06 -7.76
CA VAL A 324 11.19 2.78 -7.92
C VAL A 324 10.93 1.66 -8.93
N ILE A 325 11.69 1.62 -10.04
CA ILE A 325 11.62 0.54 -11.03
C ILE A 325 11.97 -0.80 -10.38
N PHE A 326 13.09 -0.88 -9.66
CA PHE A 326 13.49 -2.10 -8.95
C PHE A 326 12.46 -2.51 -7.89
N ILE A 327 11.90 -1.55 -7.13
CA ILE A 327 10.85 -1.84 -6.16
C ILE A 327 9.65 -2.51 -6.83
N LYS A 328 9.20 -2.04 -8.00
CA LYS A 328 8.07 -2.63 -8.74
C LYS A 328 8.41 -4.00 -9.33
N ILE A 329 9.62 -4.18 -9.87
CA ILE A 329 10.10 -5.48 -10.39
C ILE A 329 10.17 -6.52 -9.26
N PHE A 330 10.86 -6.19 -8.16
CA PHE A 330 10.96 -7.09 -7.02
C PHE A 330 9.62 -7.31 -6.33
N GLY A 331 8.72 -6.32 -6.32
CA GLY A 331 7.36 -6.50 -5.82
C GLY A 331 6.62 -7.63 -6.54
N ARG A 332 6.76 -7.72 -7.87
CA ARG A 332 6.19 -8.84 -8.66
C ARG A 332 6.90 -10.16 -8.38
N PHE A 333 8.21 -10.15 -8.20
CA PHE A 333 8.94 -11.37 -7.81
C PHE A 333 8.49 -11.88 -6.44
N TYR A 334 8.34 -10.99 -5.46
CA TYR A 334 7.92 -11.33 -4.11
C TYR A 334 6.47 -11.80 -4.02
N SER A 335 5.58 -11.36 -4.91
CA SER A 335 4.23 -11.90 -4.96
C SER A 335 4.23 -13.40 -5.26
N GLU A 336 4.99 -13.81 -6.27
CA GLU A 336 5.15 -15.23 -6.65
C GLU A 336 5.89 -16.01 -5.56
N MET A 337 6.98 -15.44 -5.02
CA MET A 337 7.78 -16.08 -3.98
C MET A 337 6.96 -16.32 -2.70
N SER A 338 6.10 -15.38 -2.30
CA SER A 338 5.25 -15.54 -1.12
C SER A 338 4.28 -16.71 -1.23
N GLU A 339 3.72 -16.94 -2.44
CA GLU A 339 2.82 -18.06 -2.70
C GLU A 339 3.60 -19.38 -2.75
N TRP A 340 4.77 -19.39 -3.42
CA TRP A 340 5.64 -20.56 -3.47
C TRP A 340 6.12 -21.00 -2.08
N LEU A 341 6.62 -20.08 -1.25
CA LEU A 341 7.03 -20.37 0.12
C LEU A 341 5.87 -20.92 0.96
N THR A 342 4.66 -20.38 0.80
CA THR A 342 3.49 -20.86 1.55
C THR A 342 3.02 -22.23 1.07
N ASN A 343 3.18 -22.56 -0.21
CA ASN A 343 2.94 -23.92 -0.71
C ASN A 343 3.90 -24.94 -0.07
N LEU A 344 5.15 -24.56 0.23
CA LEU A 344 6.08 -25.43 0.94
C LEU A 344 5.66 -25.70 2.40
N GLU A 345 4.95 -24.76 3.02
CA GLU A 345 4.48 -24.89 4.41
C GLU A 345 3.29 -25.86 4.56
N ASN A 346 2.62 -26.24 3.46
CA ASN A 346 1.45 -27.12 3.45
C ASN A 346 0.41 -26.81 4.55
N PRO A 347 -0.14 -25.57 4.60
CA PRO A 347 -1.13 -25.21 5.63
C PRO A 347 -2.43 -26.02 5.47
N ARG A 348 -3.03 -26.38 6.61
CA ARG A 348 -4.22 -27.24 6.65
C ARG A 348 -5.46 -26.57 6.07
N THR A 349 -5.61 -25.27 6.29
CA THR A 349 -6.79 -24.52 5.85
C THR A 349 -6.42 -23.42 4.87
N GLN A 350 -7.36 -23.11 3.97
CA GLN A 350 -7.17 -22.01 3.03
C GLN A 350 -7.10 -20.63 3.71
N SER A 351 -7.70 -20.47 4.90
CA SER A 351 -7.58 -19.23 5.66
C SER A 351 -6.17 -19.04 6.21
N GLU A 352 -5.55 -20.11 6.71
CA GLU A 352 -4.15 -20.08 7.15
C GLU A 352 -3.20 -19.84 5.97
N PHE A 353 -3.48 -20.46 4.82
CA PHE A 353 -2.76 -20.17 3.57
C PHE A 353 -2.84 -18.69 3.21
N ASP A 354 -4.06 -18.14 3.11
CA ASP A 354 -4.30 -16.75 2.74
C ASP A 354 -3.57 -15.80 3.72
N ASN A 355 -3.67 -16.05 5.04
CA ASN A 355 -2.99 -15.23 6.07
C ASN A 355 -1.46 -15.33 5.99
N SER A 356 -0.92 -16.54 5.78
CA SER A 356 0.53 -16.76 5.66
C SER A 356 1.13 -16.03 4.45
N VAL A 357 0.43 -16.06 3.30
CA VAL A 357 0.79 -15.28 2.12
C VAL A 357 0.74 -13.78 2.42
N MET A 358 -0.29 -13.29 3.11
CA MET A 358 -0.40 -11.87 3.49
C MET A 358 0.80 -11.39 4.31
N TYR A 359 1.16 -12.12 5.37
CA TYR A 359 2.32 -11.79 6.21
C TYR A 359 3.62 -11.79 5.40
N LYS A 360 3.90 -12.85 4.65
CA LYS A 360 5.14 -12.95 3.85
C LYS A 360 5.24 -11.84 2.81
N ARG A 361 4.15 -11.61 2.06
CA ARG A 361 4.11 -10.57 1.03
C ARG A 361 4.32 -9.18 1.63
N TYR A 362 3.75 -8.91 2.81
CA TYR A 362 3.99 -7.68 3.54
C TYR A 362 5.46 -7.54 3.97
N PHE A 363 6.06 -8.52 4.66
CA PHE A 363 7.44 -8.40 5.16
C PHE A 363 8.48 -8.28 4.05
N LEU A 364 8.29 -8.99 2.93
CA LEU A 364 9.12 -8.84 1.74
C LEU A 364 8.95 -7.45 1.12
N GLY A 365 7.72 -6.97 1.04
CA GLY A 365 7.41 -5.60 0.63
C GLY A 365 8.02 -4.55 1.56
N PHE A 366 7.99 -4.77 2.87
CA PHE A 366 8.56 -3.90 3.89
C PHE A 366 10.07 -3.76 3.68
N ALA A 367 10.80 -4.87 3.60
CA ALA A 367 12.24 -4.84 3.37
C ALA A 367 12.58 -4.09 2.08
N ASN A 368 11.89 -4.39 0.98
CA ASN A 368 12.12 -3.77 -0.32
C ASN A 368 11.89 -2.25 -0.34
N ASN A 369 10.87 -1.76 0.39
CA ASN A 369 10.49 -0.36 0.37
C ASN A 369 11.23 0.49 1.42
N TYR A 370 11.57 -0.07 2.58
CA TYR A 370 12.15 0.70 3.68
C TYR A 370 13.65 0.48 3.87
N ALA A 371 14.27 -0.57 3.31
CA ALA A 371 15.69 -0.86 3.56
C ALA A 371 16.60 0.34 3.25
N SER A 372 16.39 1.04 2.14
CA SER A 372 17.18 2.22 1.80
C SER A 372 16.97 3.38 2.79
N LEU A 373 15.74 3.56 3.28
CA LEU A 373 15.40 4.63 4.23
C LEU A 373 15.99 4.33 5.61
N PHE A 374 15.89 3.09 6.08
CA PHE A 374 16.54 2.64 7.31
C PHE A 374 18.06 2.74 7.23
N TYR A 375 18.66 2.41 6.09
CA TYR A 375 20.09 2.60 5.85
C TYR A 375 20.49 4.08 5.95
N ILE A 376 19.78 4.98 5.25
CA ILE A 376 20.07 6.43 5.30
C ILE A 376 19.87 6.98 6.71
N ALA A 377 18.84 6.54 7.43
CA ALA A 377 18.51 7.05 8.76
C ALA A 377 19.52 6.59 9.83
N PHE A 378 19.92 5.33 9.82
CA PHE A 378 20.62 4.71 10.97
C PHE A 378 22.03 4.20 10.69
N MET A 379 22.35 3.87 9.44
CA MET A 379 23.63 3.24 9.09
C MET A 379 24.59 4.22 8.38
N LYS A 380 24.06 5.09 7.51
CA LYS A 380 24.84 6.03 6.71
C LYS A 380 25.74 6.90 7.60
N SER A 381 27.00 7.07 7.22
CA SER A 381 28.02 7.86 7.92
C SER A 381 28.43 7.40 9.34
N ARG A 382 27.91 6.28 9.87
CA ARG A 382 28.11 5.91 11.29
C ARG A 382 29.32 5.02 11.56
N PHE A 383 29.78 4.29 10.55
CA PHE A 383 30.93 3.38 10.65
C PHE A 383 32.24 3.98 10.08
N TYR A 384 32.25 5.28 9.78
CA TYR A 384 33.44 5.94 9.27
C TYR A 384 34.48 6.16 10.39
N SER A 385 35.69 5.63 10.19
CA SER A 385 36.85 5.88 11.06
C SER A 385 37.98 6.48 10.24
N PRO A 386 38.54 7.64 10.62
CA PRO A 386 39.57 8.33 9.83
C PRO A 386 40.94 7.62 9.78
N ASP A 387 41.18 6.63 10.65
CA ASP A 387 42.50 6.07 10.98
C ASP A 387 42.64 4.56 10.69
N GLN A 388 41.61 3.92 10.15
CA GLN A 388 41.65 2.49 9.78
C GLN A 388 41.76 2.32 8.26
N ASP A 389 42.73 1.51 7.82
CA ASP A 389 42.68 0.91 6.49
C ASP A 389 41.36 0.15 6.34
N PRO A 390 40.71 0.21 5.17
CA PRO A 390 39.43 -0.46 4.97
C PRO A 390 39.60 -1.95 5.29
N ALA A 391 38.80 -2.45 6.23
CA ALA A 391 38.64 -3.88 6.41
C ALA A 391 38.22 -4.52 5.08
N LEU A 392 38.53 -5.81 4.93
CA LEU A 392 38.42 -6.73 3.77
C LEU A 392 37.13 -6.66 2.91
N ILE A 393 36.13 -5.86 3.26
CA ILE A 393 34.93 -5.57 2.47
C ILE A 393 34.91 -4.06 2.21
N SER A 394 35.68 -3.64 1.20
CA SER A 394 35.80 -2.26 0.72
C SER A 394 34.52 -1.81 -0.02
N VAL A 395 33.44 -1.61 0.73
CA VAL A 395 32.28 -0.84 0.24
C VAL A 395 32.57 0.62 0.57
N ASP A 396 32.56 1.47 -0.46
CA ASP A 396 32.67 2.92 -0.32
C ASP A 396 31.79 3.40 0.85
N THR A 397 32.39 4.00 1.88
CA THR A 397 31.60 4.49 3.00
C THR A 397 30.82 5.72 2.55
N ASP A 398 29.52 5.57 2.30
CA ASP A 398 28.63 6.69 2.03
C ASP A 398 28.59 7.65 3.23
N LEU A 399 29.24 8.81 3.12
CA LEU A 399 29.16 9.89 4.11
C LEU A 399 27.89 10.73 3.89
N CYS A 400 27.43 11.37 4.96
CA CYS A 400 26.38 12.37 4.88
C CYS A 400 26.95 13.76 4.61
N ASP A 401 26.10 14.65 4.11
CA ASP A 401 26.43 16.07 4.03
C ASP A 401 26.81 16.61 5.42
N PRO A 402 27.67 17.65 5.49
CA PRO A 402 28.07 18.28 6.75
C PRO A 402 26.87 18.76 7.59
N THR A 403 25.77 19.09 6.91
CA THR A 403 24.49 19.52 7.50
C THR A 403 23.67 18.38 8.10
N GLY A 404 23.99 17.11 7.79
CA GLY A 404 23.38 15.91 8.35
C GLY A 404 22.67 15.01 7.32
N CYS A 405 22.29 13.80 7.75
CA CYS A 405 21.63 12.81 6.89
C CYS A 405 20.11 13.02 6.75
N LEU A 406 19.51 13.85 7.61
CA LEU A 406 18.06 14.05 7.68
C LEU A 406 17.49 14.60 6.36
N MET A 407 18.26 15.43 5.66
CA MET A 407 17.85 15.96 4.36
C MET A 407 17.91 14.94 3.25
N SER A 408 18.96 14.12 3.21
CA SER A 408 19.00 12.99 2.27
C SER A 408 17.79 12.06 2.49
N LEU A 409 17.42 11.81 3.75
CA LEU A 409 16.25 11.00 4.10
C LEU A 409 14.94 11.65 3.63
N CYS A 410 14.75 12.94 3.92
CA CYS A 410 13.54 13.69 3.51
C CYS A 410 13.37 13.73 1.99
N VAL A 411 14.45 14.01 1.25
CA VAL A 411 14.45 14.03 -0.22
C VAL A 411 14.12 12.64 -0.76
N GLN A 412 14.79 11.59 -0.27
CA GLN A 412 14.55 10.22 -0.71
C GLN A 412 13.10 9.78 -0.45
N LEU A 413 12.58 10.05 0.75
CA LEU A 413 11.21 9.74 1.13
C LEU A 413 10.20 10.48 0.23
N SER A 414 10.42 11.77 -0.02
CA SER A 414 9.55 12.59 -0.87
C SER A 414 9.49 12.05 -2.30
N PHE A 415 10.64 11.70 -2.89
CA PHE A 415 10.71 11.09 -4.21
C PHE A 415 10.01 9.72 -4.25
N LEU A 416 10.26 8.85 -3.27
CA LEU A 416 9.63 7.54 -3.21
C LEU A 416 8.10 7.65 -3.08
N MET A 417 7.59 8.55 -2.24
CA MET A 417 6.15 8.74 -2.06
C MET A 417 5.47 9.28 -3.32
N LEU A 418 6.05 10.30 -3.96
CA LEU A 418 5.46 10.91 -5.16
C LEU A 418 5.60 10.02 -6.39
N LEU A 419 6.79 9.51 -6.66
CA LEU A 419 7.09 8.78 -7.89
C LEU A 419 6.42 7.40 -7.90
N LYS A 420 6.42 6.68 -6.77
CA LYS A 420 5.75 5.36 -6.68
C LYS A 420 4.25 5.47 -6.91
N SER A 421 3.62 6.48 -6.33
CA SER A 421 2.21 6.82 -6.52
C SER A 421 1.92 7.14 -7.99
N LEU A 422 2.69 8.06 -8.59
CA LEU A 422 2.53 8.46 -9.99
C LEU A 422 2.71 7.27 -10.95
N THR A 423 3.73 6.44 -10.76
CA THR A 423 3.96 5.26 -11.60
C THR A 423 2.81 4.25 -11.49
N GLY A 424 2.27 4.01 -10.27
CA GLY A 424 1.11 3.13 -10.08
C GLY A 424 -0.14 3.62 -10.83
N ASN A 425 -0.44 4.92 -10.68
CA ASN A 425 -1.59 5.56 -11.32
C ASN A 425 -1.47 5.59 -12.85
N ILE A 426 -0.29 5.94 -13.37
CA ILE A 426 -0.01 5.97 -14.82
C ILE A 426 -0.07 4.56 -15.40
N LEU A 427 0.60 3.58 -14.79
CA LEU A 427 0.62 2.20 -15.29
C LEU A 427 -0.82 1.64 -15.34
N THR A 428 -1.61 1.91 -14.31
CA THR A 428 -3.01 1.49 -14.22
C THR A 428 -3.88 2.07 -15.34
N LEU A 429 -3.69 3.34 -15.70
CA LEU A 429 -4.48 4.01 -16.73
C LEU A 429 -4.01 3.68 -18.16
N THR A 430 -2.70 3.47 -18.35
CA THR A 430 -2.09 3.34 -19.69
C THR A 430 -1.98 1.90 -20.18
N VAL A 431 -1.62 0.94 -19.31
CA VAL A 431 -1.41 -0.46 -19.69
C VAL A 431 -2.64 -1.10 -20.35
N PRO A 432 -3.87 -0.92 -19.83
CA PRO A 432 -5.06 -1.45 -20.49
C PRO A 432 -5.24 -0.90 -21.90
N LYS A 433 -5.10 0.43 -22.09
CA LYS A 433 -5.26 1.09 -23.40
C LYS A 433 -4.27 0.57 -24.42
N ILE A 434 -3.01 0.38 -24.02
CA ILE A 434 -1.95 -0.17 -24.87
C ILE A 434 -2.28 -1.61 -25.28
N ILE A 435 -2.67 -2.47 -24.32
CA ILE A 435 -3.00 -3.88 -24.60
C ILE A 435 -4.25 -4.01 -25.49
N THR A 436 -5.28 -3.17 -25.29
CA THR A 436 -6.44 -3.15 -26.20
C THR A 436 -6.08 -2.61 -27.59
N GLY A 437 -5.25 -1.57 -27.68
CA GLY A 437 -4.78 -1.03 -28.96
C GLY A 437 -4.01 -2.06 -29.79
N PHE A 438 -3.23 -2.92 -29.15
CA PHE A 438 -2.56 -4.05 -29.82
C PHE A 438 -3.51 -5.22 -30.19
N ARG A 439 -4.70 -5.31 -29.59
CA ARG A 439 -5.65 -6.41 -29.81
C ARG A 439 -6.78 -6.09 -30.80
N GLN A 440 -7.02 -4.82 -31.11
CA GLN A 440 -8.09 -4.36 -32.00
C GLN A 440 -7.90 -4.67 -33.50
N THR A 441 -6.79 -5.31 -33.91
CA THR A 441 -6.55 -5.66 -35.32
C THR A 441 -7.34 -6.89 -35.83
N LYS A 442 -8.27 -7.45 -35.04
CA LYS A 442 -9.18 -8.52 -35.47
C LYS A 442 -10.54 -8.40 -34.78
N GLU A 443 -11.47 -7.64 -35.36
CA GLU A 443 -12.86 -7.63 -34.89
C GLU A 443 -13.82 -7.91 -36.05
N THR A 444 -14.76 -8.83 -35.82
CA THR A 444 -15.84 -9.25 -36.72
C THR A 444 -17.15 -8.58 -36.26
N ASP A 445 -17.97 -8.14 -37.22
CA ASP A 445 -19.20 -7.32 -37.05
C ASP A 445 -20.39 -7.98 -36.29
N ALA A 446 -20.19 -9.08 -35.56
CA ALA A 446 -21.27 -9.76 -34.85
C ALA A 446 -21.48 -9.17 -33.43
N PRO A 447 -22.73 -9.02 -32.94
CA PRO A 447 -23.00 -8.58 -31.58
C PRO A 447 -22.37 -9.55 -30.57
N GLU A 448 -21.38 -9.06 -29.80
CA GLU A 448 -20.64 -9.85 -28.84
C GLU A 448 -21.49 -10.13 -27.59
N ALA A 449 -21.58 -11.40 -27.20
CA ALA A 449 -22.29 -11.75 -25.98
C ALA A 449 -21.55 -11.26 -24.72
N GLN A 450 -22.30 -10.86 -23.69
CA GLN A 450 -21.73 -10.29 -22.45
C GLN A 450 -20.63 -11.15 -21.81
N TRP A 451 -20.76 -12.48 -21.81
CA TRP A 451 -19.74 -13.35 -21.21
C TRP A 451 -18.42 -13.37 -21.99
N GLU A 452 -18.45 -13.11 -23.31
CA GLU A 452 -17.25 -13.02 -24.15
C GLU A 452 -16.54 -11.68 -23.95
N SER A 453 -17.30 -10.58 -23.90
CA SER A 453 -16.72 -9.26 -23.61
C SER A 453 -16.09 -9.23 -22.21
N GLU A 454 -16.75 -9.80 -21.21
CA GLU A 454 -16.19 -9.91 -19.85
C GLU A 454 -15.02 -10.89 -19.75
N TYR A 455 -14.94 -11.90 -20.62
CA TYR A 455 -13.76 -12.76 -20.69
C TYR A 455 -12.50 -11.98 -21.10
N ARG A 456 -12.64 -10.88 -21.86
CA ARG A 456 -11.49 -10.03 -22.25
C ARG A 456 -10.96 -9.17 -21.09
N LEU A 457 -11.76 -8.94 -20.05
CA LEU A 457 -11.36 -8.18 -18.87
C LEU A 457 -10.26 -8.89 -18.07
N TYR A 458 -9.52 -8.13 -17.28
CA TYR A 458 -8.46 -8.68 -16.43
C TYR A 458 -9.05 -9.60 -15.37
N PRO A 459 -8.47 -10.81 -15.16
CA PRO A 459 -8.96 -11.70 -14.13
C PRO A 459 -8.74 -11.06 -12.75
N ALA A 460 -9.79 -11.02 -11.93
CA ALA A 460 -9.66 -10.70 -10.51
C ALA A 460 -9.01 -11.90 -9.80
N GLY A 461 -7.68 -11.86 -9.69
CA GLY A 461 -6.93 -12.88 -8.96
C GLY A 461 -7.33 -12.91 -7.48
N ARG A 462 -7.13 -14.07 -6.84
CA ARG A 462 -7.46 -14.27 -5.41
C ARG A 462 -6.81 -13.22 -4.50
N TYR A 463 -5.58 -12.81 -4.81
CA TYR A 463 -4.80 -11.85 -4.04
C TYR A 463 -4.82 -10.43 -4.60
N LEU A 464 -5.81 -10.08 -5.44
CA LEU A 464 -5.97 -8.73 -5.97
C LEU A 464 -6.00 -7.69 -4.83
N LEU A 465 -6.94 -7.85 -3.89
CA LEU A 465 -7.09 -6.95 -2.74
C LEU A 465 -5.89 -6.99 -1.81
N THR A 466 -5.21 -8.14 -1.66
CA THR A 466 -3.98 -8.25 -0.87
C THR A 466 -2.91 -7.32 -1.43
N THR A 467 -2.73 -7.28 -2.75
CA THR A 467 -1.75 -6.39 -3.39
C THR A 467 -2.11 -4.92 -3.17
N GLU A 468 -3.39 -4.54 -3.34
CA GLU A 468 -3.85 -3.16 -3.08
C GLU A 468 -3.65 -2.76 -1.59
N PHE A 469 -3.96 -3.65 -0.64
CA PHE A 469 -3.69 -3.44 0.79
C PHE A 469 -2.19 -3.27 1.09
N VAL A 470 -1.31 -4.09 0.50
CA VAL A 470 0.15 -3.95 0.70
C VAL A 470 0.60 -2.56 0.26
N GLU A 471 0.16 -2.08 -0.90
CA GLU A 471 0.57 -0.76 -1.38
C GLU A 471 0.13 0.35 -0.42
N MET A 472 -1.11 0.31 0.07
CA MET A 472 -1.65 1.30 1.01
C MET A 472 -1.02 1.24 2.40
N ILE A 473 -0.73 0.04 2.91
CA ILE A 473 -0.11 -0.13 4.23
C ILE A 473 1.38 0.26 4.20
N ILE A 474 2.07 0.02 3.09
CA ILE A 474 3.43 0.55 2.91
C ILE A 474 3.43 2.08 2.90
N GLN A 475 2.42 2.71 2.28
CA GLN A 475 2.26 4.16 2.36
C GLN A 475 1.98 4.65 3.79
N TYR A 476 1.14 3.93 4.55
CA TYR A 476 0.94 4.21 5.98
C TYR A 476 2.24 4.15 6.77
N GLY A 477 3.12 3.18 6.51
CA GLY A 477 4.44 3.13 7.14
C GLY A 477 5.37 4.28 6.72
N PHE A 478 5.34 4.75 5.46
CA PHE A 478 6.12 5.93 5.07
C PHE A 478 5.71 7.17 5.86
N VAL A 479 4.40 7.33 6.10
CA VAL A 479 3.87 8.44 6.90
C VAL A 479 4.25 8.29 8.37
N THR A 480 4.20 7.09 8.93
CA THR A 480 4.35 6.89 10.39
C THR A 480 5.79 6.71 10.86
N PHE A 481 6.65 5.99 10.13
CA PHE A 481 8.05 5.75 10.52
C PHE A 481 8.91 7.01 10.49
N PHE A 482 8.66 7.90 9.52
CA PHE A 482 9.56 9.01 9.19
C PHE A 482 8.90 10.39 9.30
N VAL A 483 7.79 10.52 10.04
CA VAL A 483 7.09 11.81 10.21
C VAL A 483 7.98 12.87 10.84
N ALA A 484 8.89 12.47 11.75
CA ALA A 484 9.85 13.38 12.37
C ALA A 484 10.82 14.02 11.36
N ALA A 485 11.11 13.33 10.25
CA ALA A 485 11.95 13.84 9.17
C ALA A 485 11.14 14.64 8.12
N PHE A 486 9.89 14.24 7.87
CA PHE A 486 9.05 14.84 6.83
C PHE A 486 7.60 15.07 7.32
N PRO A 487 7.33 16.21 7.98
CA PRO A 487 6.02 16.49 8.57
C PRO A 487 4.86 16.58 7.57
N LEU A 488 5.16 16.80 6.28
CA LEU A 488 4.18 16.92 5.20
C LEU A 488 3.88 15.60 4.48
N ALA A 489 4.48 14.48 4.94
CA ALA A 489 4.13 13.13 4.47
C ALA A 489 2.61 12.84 4.50
N PRO A 490 1.87 13.19 5.57
CA PRO A 490 0.42 12.96 5.61
C PRO A 490 -0.33 13.70 4.50
N LEU A 491 0.10 14.89 4.10
CA LEU A 491 -0.53 15.65 3.01
C LEU A 491 -0.29 14.95 1.66
N CYS A 492 0.95 14.55 1.38
CA CYS A 492 1.26 13.79 0.16
C CYS A 492 0.44 12.48 0.10
N ALA A 493 0.32 11.79 1.23
CA ALA A 493 -0.47 10.58 1.33
C ALA A 493 -1.98 10.83 1.12
N LEU A 494 -2.52 11.93 1.67
CA LEU A 494 -3.92 12.33 1.51
C LEU A 494 -4.26 12.56 0.03
N LEU A 495 -3.41 13.32 -0.66
CA LEU A 495 -3.59 13.60 -2.09
C LEU A 495 -3.54 12.32 -2.94
N ASN A 496 -2.60 11.41 -2.63
CA ASN A 496 -2.56 10.11 -3.30
C ASN A 496 -3.83 9.30 -3.06
N ASN A 497 -4.25 9.18 -1.80
CA ASN A 497 -5.40 8.35 -1.42
C ASN A 497 -6.72 8.87 -2.01
N TRP A 498 -6.89 10.18 -2.21
CA TRP A 498 -8.05 10.73 -2.91
C TRP A 498 -8.15 10.25 -4.35
N LEU A 499 -7.02 10.19 -5.07
CA LEU A 499 -6.97 9.69 -6.43
C LEU A 499 -7.13 8.16 -6.45
N GLU A 500 -6.39 7.46 -5.59
CA GLU A 500 -6.38 5.99 -5.50
C GLU A 500 -7.77 5.42 -5.24
N LEU A 501 -8.52 6.02 -4.29
CA LEU A 501 -9.88 5.61 -3.96
C LEU A 501 -10.80 5.56 -5.20
N ARG A 502 -10.60 6.48 -6.15
CA ARG A 502 -11.38 6.53 -7.41
C ARG A 502 -10.81 5.62 -8.48
N LEU A 503 -9.49 5.54 -8.59
CA LEU A 503 -8.83 4.62 -9.53
C LEU A 503 -9.17 3.16 -9.19
N ASP A 504 -9.17 2.77 -7.92
CA ASP A 504 -9.57 1.44 -7.45
C ASP A 504 -11.03 1.13 -7.75
N ALA A 505 -11.92 2.09 -7.47
CA ALA A 505 -13.33 1.95 -7.80
C ALA A 505 -13.53 1.75 -9.32
N TYR A 506 -12.85 2.56 -10.13
CA TYR A 506 -12.91 2.48 -11.59
C TYR A 506 -12.31 1.17 -12.13
N LYS A 507 -11.16 0.75 -11.61
CA LYS A 507 -10.51 -0.55 -11.91
C LYS A 507 -11.49 -1.70 -11.73
N LEU A 508 -12.12 -1.80 -10.54
CA LEU A 508 -13.01 -2.90 -10.19
C LEU A 508 -14.33 -2.92 -10.97
N VAL A 509 -14.87 -1.75 -11.34
CA VAL A 509 -16.16 -1.67 -12.05
C VAL A 509 -16.00 -1.89 -13.56
N THR A 510 -14.88 -1.47 -14.15
CA THR A 510 -14.73 -1.40 -15.63
C THR A 510 -13.65 -2.32 -16.20
N ARG A 511 -12.54 -2.56 -15.49
CA ARG A 511 -11.35 -3.23 -16.06
C ARG A 511 -11.16 -4.67 -15.60
N TYR A 512 -11.57 -4.98 -14.38
CA TYR A 512 -11.50 -6.33 -13.83
C TYR A 512 -12.81 -7.08 -14.04
N ARG A 513 -12.70 -8.41 -14.15
CA ARG A 513 -13.84 -9.30 -13.96
C ARG A 513 -14.33 -9.21 -12.52
N ARG A 514 -15.61 -9.48 -12.30
CA ARG A 514 -16.20 -9.42 -10.97
C ARG A 514 -15.49 -10.41 -10.03
N PRO A 515 -14.91 -9.95 -8.91
CA PRO A 515 -14.32 -10.84 -7.92
C PRO A 515 -15.41 -11.72 -7.30
N VAL A 516 -15.03 -12.95 -6.94
CA VAL A 516 -15.91 -13.86 -6.23
C VAL A 516 -16.15 -13.30 -4.82
N PRO A 517 -17.41 -13.16 -4.38
CA PRO A 517 -17.71 -12.53 -3.11
C PRO A 517 -17.32 -13.42 -1.92
N LYS A 518 -16.43 -12.90 -1.07
CA LYS A 518 -16.04 -13.52 0.20
C LYS A 518 -16.65 -12.76 1.38
N GLN A 519 -17.26 -13.51 2.30
CA GLN A 519 -17.75 -12.96 3.57
C GLN A 519 -16.59 -12.88 4.56
N GLN A 520 -16.35 -11.71 5.13
CA GLN A 520 -15.30 -11.48 6.13
C GLN A 520 -15.83 -10.57 7.25
N SER A 521 -15.34 -10.79 8.46
CA SER A 521 -15.61 -9.93 9.62
C SER A 521 -14.39 -9.03 9.88
N GLY A 522 -14.33 -7.88 9.21
CA GLY A 522 -13.22 -6.92 9.30
C GLY A 522 -12.12 -7.14 8.25
N ILE A 523 -10.97 -6.47 8.46
CA ILE A 523 -9.82 -6.52 7.52
C ILE A 523 -8.86 -7.71 7.77
N GLY A 524 -9.12 -8.54 8.78
CA GLY A 524 -8.33 -9.74 9.06
C GLY A 524 -6.91 -9.44 9.55
N ALA A 525 -5.93 -10.19 9.04
CA ALA A 525 -4.51 -10.12 9.42
C ALA A 525 -3.88 -8.72 9.26
N TRP A 526 -4.49 -7.84 8.47
CA TRP A 526 -4.04 -6.46 8.32
C TRP A 526 -4.12 -5.65 9.62
N ASN A 527 -5.06 -5.96 10.52
CA ASN A 527 -5.12 -5.31 11.83
C ASN A 527 -3.85 -5.61 12.65
N ASP A 528 -3.39 -6.85 12.63
CA ASP A 528 -2.19 -7.29 13.35
C ASP A 528 -0.94 -6.60 12.78
N ILE A 529 -0.84 -6.55 11.44
CA ILE A 529 0.25 -5.86 10.73
C ILE A 529 0.26 -4.36 11.08
N LEU A 530 -0.89 -3.69 11.05
CA LEU A 530 -0.99 -2.28 11.43
C LEU A 530 -0.55 -2.04 12.87
N GLY A 531 -0.93 -2.92 13.81
CA GLY A 531 -0.46 -2.85 15.19
C GLY A 531 1.06 -2.94 15.30
N ILE A 532 1.70 -3.86 14.59
CA ILE A 532 3.16 -4.01 14.54
C ILE A 532 3.81 -2.73 14.00
N ILE A 533 3.29 -2.17 12.90
CA ILE A 533 3.80 -0.92 12.30
C ILE A 533 3.69 0.23 13.30
N THR A 534 2.55 0.38 13.98
CA THR A 534 2.34 1.48 14.93
C THR A 534 3.35 1.42 16.07
N HIS A 535 3.62 0.24 16.64
CA HIS A 535 4.64 0.09 17.69
C HIS A 535 6.05 0.36 17.17
N LEU A 536 6.42 -0.20 16.01
CA LEU A 536 7.73 0.03 15.40
C LEU A 536 7.92 1.51 15.01
N SER A 537 6.83 2.23 14.71
CA SER A 537 6.86 3.66 14.40
C SER A 537 7.27 4.53 15.57
N VAL A 538 6.85 4.19 16.80
CA VAL A 538 7.26 4.91 18.01
C VAL A 538 8.77 4.79 18.18
N ALA A 539 9.31 3.58 18.10
CA ALA A 539 10.74 3.33 18.18
C ALA A 539 11.50 4.07 17.06
N THR A 540 11.06 3.91 15.80
CA THR A 540 11.75 4.52 14.65
C THR A 540 11.85 6.04 14.77
N ASN A 541 10.77 6.73 15.15
CA ASN A 541 10.82 8.18 15.34
C ASN A 541 11.72 8.59 16.51
N ALA A 542 11.76 7.82 17.60
CA ALA A 542 12.68 8.06 18.71
C ALA A 542 14.14 8.01 18.25
N PHE A 543 14.50 6.97 17.47
CA PHE A 543 15.84 6.84 16.91
C PHE A 543 16.15 7.92 15.87
N VAL A 544 15.20 8.31 15.00
CA VAL A 544 15.39 9.40 14.02
C VAL A 544 15.69 10.72 14.73
N LEU A 545 14.92 11.05 15.78
CA LEU A 545 15.14 12.26 16.57
C LEU A 545 16.48 12.23 17.30
N ALA A 546 16.84 11.12 17.92
CA ALA A 546 18.06 11.03 18.72
C ALA A 546 19.36 10.91 17.90
N PHE A 547 19.33 10.19 16.77
CA PHE A 547 20.55 9.82 16.04
C PHE A 547 20.67 10.40 14.64
N THR A 548 19.56 10.66 13.95
CA THR A 548 19.58 11.21 12.59
C THR A 548 19.48 12.73 12.62
N SER A 549 18.72 13.29 13.57
CA SER A 549 18.60 14.73 13.78
C SER A 549 19.70 15.26 14.70
N ASP A 550 20.05 16.54 14.56
CA ASP A 550 20.97 17.22 15.47
C ASP A 550 20.28 17.74 16.74
N PHE A 551 19.00 17.42 16.98
CA PHE A 551 18.19 17.97 18.09
C PHE A 551 18.86 17.81 19.46
N VAL A 552 19.23 16.57 19.82
CA VAL A 552 19.79 16.27 21.15
C VAL A 552 21.11 17.00 21.37
N VAL A 553 21.99 17.03 20.36
CA VAL A 553 23.31 17.68 20.45
C VAL A 553 23.17 19.19 20.59
N ARG A 554 22.24 19.79 19.84
CA ARG A 554 21.94 21.23 19.96
C ARG A 554 21.44 21.60 21.35
N GLN A 555 20.55 20.80 21.93
CA GLN A 555 20.05 21.06 23.29
C GLN A 555 21.16 20.97 24.34
N ILE A 556 22.08 20.00 24.19
CA ILE A 556 23.25 19.89 25.07
C ILE A 556 24.14 21.14 24.96
N TYR A 557 24.41 21.59 23.73
CA TYR A 557 25.26 22.76 23.50
C TYR A 557 24.66 24.05 24.08
N ILE A 558 23.37 24.31 23.80
CA ILE A 558 22.63 25.47 24.30
C ILE A 558 22.66 25.50 25.84
N TYR A 559 22.45 24.34 26.48
CA TYR A 559 22.48 24.22 27.94
C TYR A 559 23.88 24.53 28.51
N GLN A 560 24.94 24.12 27.82
CA GLN A 560 26.32 24.36 28.25
C GLN A 560 26.80 25.80 27.99
N HIS A 561 26.28 26.46 26.95
CA HIS A 561 26.75 27.76 26.47
C HIS A 561 25.75 28.90 26.74
N GLY A 562 24.93 28.76 27.78
CA GLY A 562 24.10 29.86 28.30
C GLY A 562 22.98 30.32 27.36
N GLY A 563 22.54 29.48 26.40
CA GLY A 563 21.40 29.77 25.53
C GLY A 563 21.72 30.08 24.06
N SER A 564 22.99 30.32 23.69
CA SER A 564 23.40 30.66 22.32
C SER A 564 23.91 29.44 21.54
N LEU A 565 23.81 29.49 20.21
CA LEU A 565 24.36 28.52 19.26
C LEU A 565 25.64 29.00 18.57
N ASP A 566 26.17 30.17 18.93
CA ASP A 566 27.43 30.69 18.38
C ASP A 566 28.58 29.69 18.57
N GLY A 567 29.28 29.36 17.48
CA GLY A 567 30.40 28.42 17.50
C GLY A 567 30.00 26.94 17.59
N TYR A 568 28.70 26.63 17.53
CA TYR A 568 28.18 25.25 17.57
C TYR A 568 28.85 24.38 16.51
N ILE A 569 28.93 24.87 15.27
CA ILE A 569 29.48 24.10 14.15
C ILE A 569 30.95 23.74 14.41
N ASN A 570 31.74 24.70 14.88
CA ASN A 570 33.16 24.49 15.19
C ASN A 570 33.35 23.45 16.30
N SER A 571 32.47 23.42 17.31
CA SER A 571 32.51 22.42 18.39
C SER A 571 32.18 20.98 17.95
N THR A 572 31.41 20.84 16.86
CA THR A 572 30.96 19.53 16.36
C THR A 572 31.91 18.88 15.35
N LEU A 573 32.93 19.61 14.90
CA LEU A 573 33.89 19.17 13.90
C LEU A 573 35.19 18.71 14.57
N SER A 574 35.78 17.65 14.03
CA SER A 574 37.13 17.20 14.36
C SER A 574 38.08 17.51 13.21
N SER A 575 39.33 17.84 13.54
CA SER A 575 40.38 18.08 12.54
C SER A 575 41.19 16.82 12.24
N LYS A 576 41.70 16.71 11.01
CA LYS A 576 42.60 15.67 10.52
C LYS A 576 43.73 16.31 9.72
N THR A 577 44.95 15.83 9.89
CA THR A 577 46.11 16.28 9.11
C THR A 577 46.08 15.78 7.67
N ILE A 578 46.24 16.70 6.72
CA ILE A 578 46.48 16.48 5.30
C ILE A 578 47.99 16.21 5.15
N PHE A 579 48.45 15.00 5.46
CA PHE A 579 49.84 14.64 5.15
C PHE A 579 49.96 14.33 3.65
N ASN A 580 50.90 14.99 2.95
CA ASN A 580 51.33 14.60 1.61
C ASN A 580 51.72 13.11 1.63
N ASP A 581 50.94 12.28 0.96
CA ASP A 581 51.05 10.82 0.98
C ASP A 581 52.24 10.31 0.14
N HIS A 582 53.39 11.01 0.18
CA HIS A 582 54.62 10.58 -0.47
C HIS A 582 55.50 9.67 0.41
N SER A 583 55.18 9.49 1.69
CA SER A 583 56.01 8.69 2.61
C SER A 583 55.48 7.28 2.89
N ARG A 584 54.29 6.89 2.39
CA ARG A 584 53.78 5.51 2.50
C ARG A 584 53.99 4.61 1.27
N PHE A 585 54.52 5.15 0.17
CA PHE A 585 54.86 4.41 -1.05
C PHE A 585 56.38 4.17 -1.21
N THR A 586 57.11 3.81 -0.16
CA THR A 586 58.51 3.36 -0.33
C THR A 586 58.69 1.86 -0.50
N ASN A 587 57.62 1.04 -0.38
CA ASN A 587 57.76 -0.42 -0.49
C ASN A 587 56.64 -1.09 -1.32
N SER A 588 56.46 -0.72 -2.59
CA SER A 588 55.95 -1.68 -3.57
C SER A 588 56.21 -1.25 -5.01
N LYS A 589 57.17 -1.93 -5.63
CA LYS A 589 57.35 -2.21 -7.06
C LYS A 589 57.33 -1.01 -8.02
N GLN A 590 58.54 -0.68 -8.48
CA GLN A 590 58.81 0.09 -9.70
C GLN A 590 57.90 -0.34 -10.86
N PRO A 591 57.29 0.60 -11.61
CA PRO A 591 56.83 0.31 -12.96
C PRO A 591 58.01 0.39 -13.94
N VAL A 592 58.12 -0.65 -14.75
CA VAL A 592 59.00 -0.76 -15.92
C VAL A 592 58.62 0.33 -16.92
N TYR A 593 59.61 1.12 -17.35
CA TYR A 593 59.46 2.08 -18.46
C TYR A 593 59.36 1.32 -19.78
N ASP A 594 58.26 1.48 -20.51
CA ASP A 594 58.23 1.25 -21.96
C ASP A 594 58.43 2.60 -22.67
N MET A 595 59.42 2.63 -23.55
CA MET A 595 59.93 3.81 -24.22
C MET A 595 59.33 3.84 -25.62
N ARG A 596 58.27 4.64 -25.83
CA ARG A 596 57.82 5.10 -27.15
C ARG A 596 56.64 6.08 -26.99
N ASP A 597 56.96 7.36 -26.97
CA ASP A 597 56.42 8.32 -27.94
C ASP A 597 56.94 9.73 -27.61
N HIS A 598 57.64 10.29 -28.59
CA HIS A 598 58.07 11.68 -28.62
C HIS A 598 56.90 12.55 -29.11
N ASN A 599 56.71 13.69 -28.43
CA ASN A 599 55.90 14.85 -28.82
C ASN A 599 54.46 14.87 -28.29
N ALA A 600 54.32 15.24 -27.02
CA ALA A 600 53.20 16.06 -26.56
C ALA A 600 53.73 17.06 -25.53
N GLU A 601 53.65 18.36 -25.84
CA GLU A 601 53.79 19.42 -24.86
C GLU A 601 52.72 19.22 -23.78
N ILE A 602 53.16 18.86 -22.58
CA ILE A 602 52.31 18.76 -21.40
C ILE A 602 52.35 20.12 -20.73
N THR A 603 51.27 20.90 -20.86
CA THR A 603 50.96 21.97 -19.93
C THR A 603 50.61 21.33 -18.57
N PRO A 604 51.33 21.65 -17.48
CA PRO A 604 50.98 21.15 -16.15
C PRO A 604 49.96 22.10 -15.53
N GLU A 605 48.75 22.15 -16.08
CA GLU A 605 47.68 22.97 -15.52
C GLU A 605 46.67 22.09 -14.75
N ALA A 606 46.44 22.50 -13.49
CA ALA A 606 45.54 21.93 -12.48
C ALA A 606 46.09 20.85 -11.52
N ARG A 607 47.41 20.87 -11.22
CA ARG A 607 47.96 20.17 -10.05
C ARG A 607 48.14 21.16 -8.89
N ILE A 608 47.31 21.01 -7.86
CA ILE A 608 47.44 21.60 -6.50
C ILE A 608 47.36 23.13 -6.46
N ASN A 609 46.15 23.68 -6.29
CA ASN A 609 45.98 24.90 -5.50
C ASN A 609 45.37 24.48 -4.16
N PRO A 610 46.17 24.37 -3.08
CA PRO A 610 45.63 24.32 -1.75
C PRO A 610 44.98 25.69 -1.53
N ILE A 611 43.67 25.73 -1.39
CA ILE A 611 42.99 26.94 -0.95
C ILE A 611 43.49 27.17 0.49
N ASN A 612 44.54 28.00 0.58
CA ASN A 612 45.37 28.29 1.75
C ASN A 612 46.17 27.11 2.31
N ASN A 613 47.35 27.41 2.87
CA ASN A 613 48.32 26.58 3.60
C ASN A 613 47.76 25.72 4.77
N SER A 614 46.46 25.41 4.80
CA SER A 614 45.86 24.54 5.81
C SER A 614 46.36 23.10 5.62
N SER A 615 47.21 22.65 6.53
CA SER A 615 47.63 21.25 6.67
C SER A 615 46.55 20.37 7.31
N LEU A 616 45.33 20.89 7.46
CA LEU A 616 44.24 20.30 8.23
C LEU A 616 42.93 20.34 7.43
N CYS A 617 42.22 19.22 7.40
CA CYS A 617 40.83 19.14 6.95
C CYS A 617 39.90 18.77 8.11
N TYR A 618 38.63 19.15 8.02
CA TYR A 618 37.64 18.92 9.07
C TYR A 618 36.60 17.87 8.65
N TYR A 619 36.13 17.08 9.61
CA TYR A 619 35.08 16.10 9.42
C TYR A 619 34.16 16.06 10.64
N LYS A 620 32.90 15.67 10.45
CA LYS A 620 31.93 15.56 11.54
C LYS A 620 32.31 14.43 12.48
N GLY A 621 32.51 14.74 13.75
CA GLY A 621 32.93 13.77 14.76
C GLY A 621 33.46 14.44 16.02
N LEU A 622 33.47 13.70 17.12
CA LEU A 622 33.98 14.13 18.41
C LEU A 622 35.20 13.28 18.77
N ARG A 623 36.32 13.63 18.17
CA ARG A 623 37.61 12.94 18.33
C ARG A 623 38.68 13.94 18.73
N PHE A 624 39.70 13.45 19.40
CA PHE A 624 40.83 14.29 19.77
C PHE A 624 41.58 14.77 18.52
N PRO A 625 42.07 16.03 18.54
CA PRO A 625 42.82 16.61 17.43
C PRO A 625 44.15 15.89 17.21
N PRO A 626 44.80 16.09 16.06
CA PRO A 626 46.06 15.42 15.71
C PRO A 626 47.22 15.72 16.67
N ASP A 627 47.21 16.89 17.32
CA ASP A 627 48.27 17.34 18.25
C ASP A 627 48.12 16.73 19.66
N HIS A 628 47.03 16.01 19.93
CA HIS A 628 46.73 15.43 21.24
C HIS A 628 47.36 14.04 21.42
N PRO A 629 47.84 13.65 22.62
CA PRO A 629 48.44 12.33 22.86
C PRO A 629 47.53 11.14 22.52
N LYS A 630 46.21 11.32 22.63
CA LYS A 630 45.18 10.35 22.21
C LYS A 630 44.58 10.67 20.84
N LYS A 631 45.39 11.04 19.86
CA LYS A 631 44.96 11.45 18.51
C LYS A 631 43.90 10.52 17.92
N TYR A 632 42.88 11.11 17.29
CA TYR A 632 41.78 10.41 16.60
C TYR A 632 40.93 9.44 17.46
N GLN A 633 41.20 9.31 18.75
CA GLN A 633 40.33 8.56 19.67
C GLN A 633 39.09 9.39 20.03
N LEU A 634 38.01 8.70 20.41
CA LEU A 634 36.76 9.33 20.84
C LEU A 634 36.97 10.15 22.11
N THR A 635 36.40 11.35 22.16
CA THR A 635 36.46 12.22 23.34
C THR A 635 35.44 11.79 24.41
N PRO A 636 35.60 12.19 25.69
CA PRO A 636 34.57 11.98 26.71
C PRO A 636 33.22 12.61 26.34
N SER A 637 33.24 13.75 25.64
CA SER A 637 32.03 14.43 25.14
C SER A 637 31.21 13.55 24.20
N PHE A 638 31.87 12.73 23.36
CA PHE A 638 31.19 11.75 22.51
C PHE A 638 30.33 10.76 23.33
N TRP A 639 30.90 10.21 24.42
CA TRP A 639 30.19 9.25 25.26
C TRP A 639 29.05 9.89 26.06
N TYR A 640 29.24 11.13 26.51
CA TYR A 640 28.19 11.91 27.13
C TYR A 640 27.01 12.16 26.17
N GLU A 641 27.29 12.60 24.94
CA GLU A 641 26.26 12.76 23.91
C GLU A 641 25.55 11.44 23.58
N MET A 642 26.31 10.34 23.45
CA MET A 642 25.74 9.02 23.20
C MET A 642 24.79 8.59 24.33
N GLY A 643 25.18 8.82 25.58
CA GLY A 643 24.34 8.55 26.75
C GLY A 643 23.04 9.37 26.72
N MET A 644 23.14 10.67 26.46
CA MET A 644 21.97 11.56 26.38
C MET A 644 21.03 11.20 25.23
N ARG A 645 21.57 10.76 24.08
CA ARG A 645 20.74 10.25 22.98
C ARG A 645 19.95 9.01 23.38
N LEU A 646 20.56 8.06 24.08
CA LEU A 646 19.87 6.86 24.57
C LEU A 646 18.79 7.21 25.62
N VAL A 647 19.08 8.13 26.53
CA VAL A 647 18.09 8.63 27.51
C VAL A 647 16.90 9.27 26.77
N CYS A 648 17.15 10.08 25.75
CA CYS A 648 16.11 10.68 24.93
C CYS A 648 15.21 9.62 24.28
N VAL A 649 15.78 8.53 23.74
CA VAL A 649 15.02 7.42 23.15
C VAL A 649 14.11 6.76 24.20
N ILE A 650 14.68 6.38 25.34
CA ILE A 650 13.94 5.69 26.41
C ILE A 650 12.78 6.55 26.92
N VAL A 651 13.05 7.82 27.21
CA VAL A 651 12.04 8.76 27.73
C VAL A 651 10.94 8.97 26.70
N PHE A 652 11.29 9.24 25.44
CA PHE A 652 10.31 9.45 24.37
C PHE A 652 9.42 8.21 24.17
N GLU A 653 10.02 7.02 24.10
CA GLU A 653 9.29 5.78 23.86
C GLU A 653 8.28 5.49 24.98
N HIS A 654 8.70 5.58 26.25
CA HIS A 654 7.84 5.28 27.39
C HIS A 654 6.70 6.30 27.53
N ILE A 655 6.94 7.59 27.27
CA ILE A 655 5.89 8.62 27.29
C ILE A 655 4.84 8.34 26.21
N ILE A 656 5.28 8.04 24.98
CA ILE A 656 4.34 7.79 23.87
C ILE A 656 3.57 6.48 24.09
N MET A 657 4.23 5.42 24.57
CA MET A 657 3.55 4.17 24.91
C MET A 657 2.53 4.35 26.04
N LEU A 658 2.88 5.11 27.08
CA LEU A 658 1.98 5.41 28.19
C LEU A 658 0.74 6.19 27.73
N THR A 659 0.96 7.25 26.95
CA THR A 659 -0.14 8.08 26.43
C THR A 659 -1.05 7.28 25.49
N ASN A 660 -0.50 6.45 24.60
CA ASN A 660 -1.28 5.53 23.78
C ASN A 660 -2.07 4.52 24.61
N GLY A 661 -1.46 3.99 25.68
CA GLY A 661 -2.13 3.11 26.65
C GLY A 661 -3.35 3.78 27.28
N ILE A 662 -3.18 5.02 27.75
CA ILE A 662 -4.26 5.83 28.35
C ILE A 662 -5.39 6.07 27.33
N VAL A 663 -5.06 6.49 26.10
CA VAL A 663 -6.07 6.74 25.05
C VAL A 663 -6.82 5.45 24.72
N SER A 664 -6.12 4.32 24.59
CA SER A 664 -6.74 3.02 24.30
C SER A 664 -7.66 2.52 25.42
N TYR A 665 -7.37 2.89 26.68
CA TYR A 665 -8.22 2.58 27.82
C TYR A 665 -9.54 3.38 27.80
N PHE A 666 -9.49 4.65 27.41
CA PHE A 666 -10.67 5.52 27.38
C PHE A 666 -11.60 5.28 26.17
N ILE A 667 -11.07 4.84 25.03
CA ILE A 667 -11.88 4.61 23.83
C ILE A 667 -12.48 3.18 23.87
N PRO A 668 -13.81 3.03 24.00
CA PRO A 668 -14.42 1.70 23.99
C PRO A 668 -14.29 1.05 22.62
N GLN A 669 -13.93 -0.24 22.60
CA GLN A 669 -13.74 -1.00 21.35
C GLN A 669 -14.99 -1.11 20.47
N MET A 670 -16.19 -1.02 21.07
CA MET A 670 -17.46 -1.06 20.34
C MET A 670 -18.31 0.17 20.68
N PRO A 671 -18.83 0.89 19.67
CA PRO A 671 -19.78 1.98 19.89
C PRO A 671 -21.05 1.50 20.58
N GLN A 672 -21.61 2.35 21.46
CA GLN A 672 -22.81 2.01 22.22
C GLN A 672 -24.03 1.71 21.34
N SER A 673 -24.22 2.46 20.25
CA SER A 673 -25.32 2.24 19.30
C SER A 673 -25.29 0.85 18.65
N VAL A 674 -24.09 0.35 18.33
CA VAL A 674 -23.92 -1.00 17.78
C VAL A 674 -24.20 -2.06 18.85
N LYS A 675 -23.73 -1.84 20.09
CA LYS A 675 -24.01 -2.73 21.22
C LYS A 675 -25.50 -2.85 21.50
N GLU A 676 -26.24 -1.73 21.48
CA GLU A 676 -27.69 -1.68 21.65
C GLU A 676 -28.42 -2.37 20.49
N THR A 677 -27.99 -2.14 19.25
CA THR A 677 -28.54 -2.82 18.08
C THR A 677 -28.35 -4.33 18.16
N LEU A 678 -27.13 -4.80 18.44
CA LEU A 678 -26.85 -6.23 18.58
C LEU A 678 -27.65 -6.86 19.72
N HIS A 679 -27.86 -6.11 20.81
CA HIS A 679 -28.71 -6.57 21.90
C HIS A 679 -30.16 -6.72 21.44
N TYR A 680 -30.70 -5.72 20.75
CA TYR A 680 -32.05 -5.71 20.19
C TYR A 680 -32.28 -6.83 19.15
N GLU A 681 -31.31 -7.08 18.26
CA GLU A 681 -31.40 -8.18 17.30
C GLU A 681 -31.40 -9.54 18.01
N ARG A 682 -30.54 -9.73 19.01
CA ARG A 682 -30.51 -10.97 19.81
C ARG A 682 -31.81 -11.19 20.58
N THR A 683 -32.44 -10.16 21.12
CA THR A 683 -33.75 -10.30 21.80
C THR A 683 -34.84 -10.69 20.81
N LYS A 684 -34.88 -10.06 19.64
CA LYS A 684 -35.85 -10.37 18.59
C LYS A 684 -35.68 -11.79 18.04
N ASP A 685 -34.45 -12.26 17.87
CA ASP A 685 -34.16 -13.64 17.45
C ASP A 685 -34.63 -14.65 18.51
N ARG A 686 -34.42 -14.36 19.80
CA ARG A 686 -34.93 -15.20 20.90
C ARG A 686 -36.46 -15.25 20.90
N GLU A 687 -37.13 -14.12 20.70
CA GLU A 687 -38.59 -14.08 20.57
C GLU A 687 -39.10 -14.90 19.38
N LEU A 688 -38.43 -14.81 18.22
CA LEU A 688 -38.77 -15.60 17.04
C LEU A 688 -38.60 -17.09 17.30
N GLN A 689 -37.49 -17.50 17.94
CA GLN A 689 -37.25 -18.89 18.31
C GLN A 689 -38.32 -19.41 19.28
N MET A 690 -38.73 -18.59 20.25
CA MET A 690 -39.80 -18.94 21.18
C MET A 690 -41.15 -19.08 20.46
N LYS A 691 -41.48 -18.18 19.53
CA LYS A 691 -42.68 -18.30 18.68
C LYS A 691 -42.69 -19.58 17.86
N ILE A 692 -41.59 -19.90 17.16
CA ILE A 692 -41.45 -21.13 16.38
C ILE A 692 -41.61 -22.37 17.27
N LYS A 693 -41.00 -22.37 18.47
CA LYS A 693 -41.13 -23.48 19.43
C LYS A 693 -42.57 -23.64 19.90
N ASN A 694 -43.26 -22.54 20.20
CA ASN A 694 -44.67 -22.54 20.60
C ASN A 694 -45.59 -23.03 19.48
N ASP A 695 -45.37 -22.58 18.24
CA ASP A 695 -46.12 -23.04 17.07
C ASP A 695 -45.93 -24.53 16.80
N ASN A 696 -44.69 -25.03 16.94
CA ASN A 696 -44.39 -26.45 16.81
C ASN A 696 -45.06 -27.26 17.93
N LEU A 697 -45.02 -26.78 19.17
CA LEU A 697 -45.73 -27.39 20.30
C LEU A 697 -47.25 -27.41 20.07
N ALA A 698 -47.82 -26.34 19.53
CA ALA A 698 -49.24 -26.27 19.17
C ALA A 698 -49.61 -27.28 18.08
N LYS A 699 -48.78 -27.43 17.04
CA LYS A 699 -48.96 -28.46 15.99
C LYS A 699 -48.89 -29.88 16.56
N VAL A 700 -47.95 -30.15 17.46
CA VAL A 700 -47.84 -31.46 18.14
C VAL A 700 -49.07 -31.72 19.01
N ARG A 701 -49.53 -30.73 19.78
CA ARG A 701 -50.76 -30.83 20.57
C ARG A 701 -51.96 -31.14 19.67
N HIS A 702 -52.14 -30.41 18.57
CA HIS A 702 -53.24 -30.61 17.63
C HIS A 702 -53.21 -32.02 17.00
N ARG A 703 -52.02 -32.53 16.62
CA ARG A 703 -51.86 -33.92 16.14
C ARG A 703 -52.22 -34.95 17.21
N ARG A 704 -51.83 -34.74 18.47
CA ARG A 704 -52.21 -35.61 19.59
C ARG A 704 -53.72 -35.60 19.83
N THR A 705 -54.39 -34.45 19.73
CA THR A 705 -55.85 -34.37 19.87
C THR A 705 -56.56 -35.10 18.75
N LYS A 706 -56.13 -34.93 17.49
CA LYS A 706 -56.67 -35.70 16.34
C LYS A 706 -56.49 -37.21 16.52
N LEU A 707 -55.31 -37.65 16.97
CA LEU A 707 -55.06 -39.07 17.24
C LEU A 707 -55.96 -39.62 18.36
N LYS A 708 -56.23 -38.83 19.41
CA LYS A 708 -57.16 -39.21 20.47
C LYS A 708 -58.61 -39.34 19.95
N ILE A 709 -59.06 -38.39 19.13
CA ILE A 709 -60.41 -38.40 18.54
C ILE A 709 -60.59 -39.62 17.62
N ASN A 710 -59.63 -39.87 16.72
CA ASN A 710 -59.67 -41.06 15.87
C ASN A 710 -59.69 -42.34 16.72
N ARG A 711 -58.88 -42.42 17.79
CA ARG A 711 -58.85 -43.60 18.67
C ARG A 711 -60.17 -43.81 19.43
N SER A 712 -60.86 -42.73 19.84
CA SER A 712 -62.20 -42.84 20.42
C SER A 712 -63.24 -43.29 19.39
N GLU A 713 -63.19 -42.78 18.16
CA GLU A 713 -64.10 -43.18 17.08
C GLU A 713 -63.94 -44.67 16.73
N TYR A 714 -62.70 -45.17 16.65
CA TYR A 714 -62.43 -46.61 16.44
C TYR A 714 -62.89 -47.50 17.60
N THR A 715 -62.86 -47.01 18.85
CA THR A 715 -63.34 -47.80 20.00
C THR A 715 -64.86 -47.83 20.08
N THR A 716 -65.54 -46.73 19.71
CA THR A 716 -67.01 -46.74 19.57
C THR A 716 -67.49 -47.58 18.39
N ALA A 717 -66.76 -47.59 17.26
CA ALA A 717 -67.12 -48.39 16.09
C ALA A 717 -66.92 -49.91 16.27
N ASN A 718 -66.12 -50.34 17.25
CA ASN A 718 -65.94 -51.76 17.60
C ASN A 718 -66.88 -52.22 18.74
N MET A 719 -67.62 -51.31 19.37
CA MET A 719 -68.62 -51.62 20.40
C MET A 719 -70.06 -51.65 19.86
N VAL A 720 -70.28 -51.13 18.66
CA VAL A 720 -71.51 -51.28 17.85
C VAL A 720 -71.32 -52.45 16.92
#